data_AF-A0A5C8JVK3-F1
#
_entry.id   AF-A0A5C8JVK3-F1
#
_cell.length_a   1.000
_cell.length_b   1.000
_cell.length_c   1.000
_cell.angle_alpha   90.00
_cell.angle_beta   90.00
_cell.angle_gamma   90.00
#
_symmetry.space_group_name_H-M   'P 1'
#
loop_
_entity.id
_entity.type
_entity.pdbx_description
1 polymer ?
#
loop_
_entity_poly.entity_id
_entity_poly.type
_entity_poly.pdbx_seq_one_letter_code
_entity_poly.pdbx_strand_id
1 'polypeptide(L)'
;MNTDSTSPWRQVNMTSDDWRAAESIAASHLRPLLAEAEQHRVITSWWYTRKGPQWLIRCMPAPGKDDEAAALLREAMGGLRERGDIAQWVWGMYEPEIHPFGGVEAMNVAHDLFHADSRNILHYLHQLDDRLLDRDHRRELGLMLASTLLRGAGLDWYEQGDVWDKVAAHRPAALPASFPNQVTDVELAAVRTLITARGSSPSSPLAAAPDWTGAFHETGVRLAALAKSGRLTRGLRSVLAHHVLFAWNRVGISARHQAFFSATAARVVFHHTPGIEDAPTSRQLPSPAATLSSVTTRTDTDPSPERLRDELADHIRDRGTFKSERVEAVFRTVPRHLFLPGVDLRDAYAPKVVTTKYGADGSAISSASSPNLVAAMLEQLDIRPGHRVLEIGAGTGFNAALMAELAGPDGRVVTIDIDDDIVQEARRGLRAAGYEQVEVICGDGADGHPAGGPYDRLIVTAGAWDLTAAWWRQLAEGGRMVVPVLLHDSGLTRSLAFDRDQPDRMVSTSALVCGFVPMRGSTFHAGRELQLAHDVVLHLDGSPSQEGEHLPQALKHPAHQVWTGIRIRDDQPVGHLDLWLVTTGSRFARLAAGPQARDRGLVTPAPRWSGATLYDDTSIAYLALRPLDKHVPGRQTHELGVIAHGPESAKLAEQTAELLHEWDRERPSRPFITAHPAGTLDEQLSPGYRIDRPGARLTVVC
;
A
#
# COMPACT_ATOMS: atom_id res chain seq x y z
N MET A 1 26.14 13.92 41.59
CA MET A 1 27.59 14.22 41.57
C MET A 1 27.97 14.48 40.11
N ASN A 2 28.45 15.70 39.84
CA ASN A 2 28.91 16.29 38.57
C ASN A 2 28.09 16.11 37.29
N THR A 3 27.29 17.13 37.03
CA THR A 3 26.81 17.60 35.72
C THR A 3 27.96 18.29 34.98
N ASP A 4 28.67 17.54 34.13
CA ASP A 4 29.27 17.97 32.85
C ASP A 4 30.16 16.81 32.38
N SER A 5 29.60 15.88 31.60
CA SER A 5 30.42 14.87 30.91
C SER A 5 30.18 15.01 29.42
N THR A 6 31.02 15.79 28.75
CA THR A 6 31.21 15.65 27.30
C THR A 6 31.54 14.19 27.03
N SER A 7 30.78 13.54 26.16
CA SER A 7 31.01 12.16 25.73
C SER A 7 32.49 11.96 25.35
N PRO A 8 33.13 10.85 25.75
CA PRO A 8 34.53 10.56 25.38
C PRO A 8 34.69 10.29 23.88
N TRP A 9 33.58 10.07 23.17
CA TRP A 9 33.57 9.93 21.72
C TRP A 9 33.80 11.26 21.01
N ARG A 10 34.66 11.25 20.00
CA ARG A 10 34.82 12.33 19.03
C ARG A 10 33.91 12.06 17.84
N GLN A 11 33.10 13.04 17.43
CA GLN A 11 32.20 12.90 16.29
C GLN A 11 32.47 13.95 15.22
N VAL A 12 32.54 13.51 13.97
CA VAL A 12 32.52 14.37 12.78
C VAL A 12 31.32 14.05 11.92
N ASN A 13 30.69 15.08 11.37
CA ASN A 13 29.55 14.96 10.48
C ASN A 13 29.99 15.37 9.07
N MET A 14 30.05 14.41 8.16
CA MET A 14 30.39 14.58 6.76
C MET A 14 29.10 14.72 5.95
N THR A 15 29.01 15.74 5.08
CA THR A 15 27.85 15.93 4.18
C THR A 15 28.24 15.53 2.77
N SER A 16 27.39 14.71 2.15
CA SER A 16 27.52 14.28 0.75
C SER A 16 26.17 14.40 0.07
N ASP A 17 26.16 14.89 -1.16
CA ASP A 17 24.93 15.04 -1.96
C ASP A 17 24.43 13.70 -2.50
N ASP A 18 25.32 12.70 -2.58
CA ASP A 18 25.01 11.32 -2.94
C ASP A 18 25.43 10.33 -1.85
N TRP A 19 24.52 9.42 -1.49
CA TRP A 19 24.73 8.40 -0.48
C TRP A 19 25.68 7.29 -0.97
N ARG A 20 25.68 6.97 -2.27
CA ARG A 20 26.60 5.97 -2.85
C ARG A 20 28.03 6.50 -2.90
N ALA A 21 28.19 7.77 -3.28
CA ALA A 21 29.47 8.45 -3.17
C ALA A 21 30.02 8.39 -1.74
N ALA A 22 29.20 8.67 -0.72
CA ALA A 22 29.62 8.57 0.69
C ALA A 22 30.01 7.13 1.11
N GLU A 23 29.29 6.12 0.62
CA GLU A 23 29.64 4.70 0.85
C GLU A 23 30.99 4.34 0.22
N SER A 24 31.21 4.72 -1.04
CA SER A 24 32.46 4.46 -1.76
C SER A 24 33.63 5.18 -1.08
N ILE A 25 33.46 6.44 -0.69
CA ILE A 25 34.45 7.21 0.06
C ILE A 25 34.78 6.53 1.39
N ALA A 26 33.76 6.10 2.13
CA ALA A 26 33.97 5.42 3.40
C ALA A 26 34.71 4.09 3.23
N ALA A 27 34.32 3.28 2.23
CA ALA A 27 34.92 1.98 1.96
C ALA A 27 36.37 2.07 1.46
N SER A 28 36.69 3.08 0.65
CA SER A 28 37.99 3.24 -0.01
C SER A 28 38.98 4.10 0.78
N HIS A 29 38.51 5.13 1.50
CA HIS A 29 39.38 6.06 2.21
C HIS A 29 39.29 5.95 3.73
N LEU A 30 38.09 5.90 4.30
CA LEU A 30 37.95 5.89 5.77
C LEU A 30 38.27 4.52 6.38
N ARG A 31 37.88 3.43 5.71
CA ARG A 31 38.16 2.06 6.16
C ARG A 31 39.65 1.79 6.41
N PRO A 32 40.58 2.02 5.46
CA PRO A 32 42.00 1.78 5.73
C PRO A 32 42.56 2.72 6.80
N LEU A 33 42.16 4.00 6.79
CA LEU A 33 42.63 5.00 7.76
C LEU A 33 42.24 4.65 9.20
N LEU A 34 40.98 4.23 9.42
CA LEU A 34 40.49 3.87 10.75
C LEU A 34 41.10 2.55 11.22
N ALA A 35 41.32 1.60 10.31
CA ALA A 35 42.02 0.35 10.63
C ALA A 35 43.47 0.58 11.06
N GLU A 36 44.18 1.49 10.39
CA GLU A 36 45.54 1.90 10.75
C GLU A 36 45.54 2.60 12.12
N ALA A 37 44.61 3.54 12.35
CA ALA A 37 44.50 4.23 13.63
C ALA A 37 44.23 3.29 14.82
N GLU A 38 43.46 2.21 14.62
CA GLU A 38 43.28 1.16 15.62
C GLU A 38 44.57 0.35 15.83
N GLN A 39 45.26 -0.03 14.75
CA GLN A 39 46.53 -0.77 14.81
C GLN A 39 47.61 0.01 15.57
N HIS A 40 47.67 1.32 15.38
CA HIS A 40 48.57 2.23 16.08
C HIS A 40 48.07 2.68 17.46
N ARG A 41 46.90 2.19 17.89
CA ARG A 41 46.26 2.53 19.17
C ARG A 41 46.05 4.05 19.36
N VAL A 42 45.73 4.75 18.29
CA VAL A 42 45.24 6.14 18.33
C VAL A 42 43.78 6.16 18.79
N ILE A 43 43.00 5.20 18.31
CA ILE A 43 41.61 4.95 18.68
C ILE A 43 41.44 3.51 19.16
N THR A 44 40.43 3.26 19.99
CA THR A 44 40.07 1.91 20.47
C THR A 44 38.84 1.35 19.79
N SER A 45 37.97 2.22 19.29
CA SER A 45 36.72 1.85 18.64
C SER A 45 36.23 2.98 17.77
N TRP A 46 35.49 2.66 16.72
CA TRP A 46 34.83 3.63 15.86
C TRP A 46 33.60 3.03 15.21
N TRP A 47 32.65 3.88 14.85
CA TRP A 47 31.46 3.47 14.11
C TRP A 47 30.84 4.67 13.41
N TYR A 48 29.91 4.41 12.49
CA TYR A 48 29.19 5.47 11.80
C TYR A 48 27.67 5.26 11.85
N THR A 49 26.92 6.34 11.62
CA THR A 49 25.49 6.33 11.31
C THR A 49 25.17 7.20 10.13
N ARG A 50 24.11 6.84 9.42
CA ARG A 50 23.57 7.59 8.30
C ARG A 50 22.34 8.36 8.74
N LYS A 51 22.36 9.68 8.60
CA LYS A 51 21.24 10.57 8.88
C LYS A 51 21.19 11.62 7.77
N GLY A 52 20.53 11.28 6.66
CA GLY A 52 20.58 12.06 5.42
C GLY A 52 20.32 13.56 5.64
N PRO A 53 21.14 14.46 5.04
CA PRO A 53 22.25 14.21 4.11
C PRO A 53 23.63 13.92 4.76
N GLN A 54 23.68 13.62 6.07
CA GLN A 54 24.93 13.51 6.84
C GLN A 54 25.33 12.07 7.18
N TRP A 55 26.64 11.84 7.16
CA TRP A 55 27.32 10.69 7.74
C TRP A 55 28.03 11.09 9.02
N LEU A 56 27.62 10.51 10.14
CA LEU A 56 28.16 10.82 11.45
C LEU A 56 29.15 9.72 11.81
N ILE A 57 30.43 10.06 11.85
CA ILE A 57 31.52 9.15 12.20
C ILE A 57 31.93 9.44 13.64
N ARG A 58 32.01 8.39 14.46
CA ARG A 58 32.35 8.48 15.87
C ARG A 58 33.56 7.63 16.16
N CYS A 59 34.53 8.19 16.86
CA CYS A 59 35.74 7.49 17.29
C CYS A 59 35.93 7.64 18.80
N MET A 60 36.31 6.55 19.46
CA MET A 60 36.75 6.52 20.83
C MET A 60 38.29 6.63 20.83
N PRO A 61 38.87 7.75 21.31
CA PRO A 61 40.31 7.86 21.46
C PRO A 61 40.86 6.78 22.42
N ALA A 62 42.08 6.33 22.17
CA ALA A 62 42.80 5.58 23.19
C ALA A 62 43.16 6.48 24.38
N PRO A 63 43.36 5.92 25.59
CA PRO A 63 43.72 6.71 26.76
C PRO A 63 44.93 7.62 26.49
N GLY A 64 44.75 8.94 26.65
CA GLY A 64 45.80 9.94 26.41
C GLY A 64 46.07 10.29 24.95
N LYS A 65 45.21 9.86 24.01
CA LYS A 65 45.33 10.08 22.56
C LYS A 65 44.25 10.99 21.98
N ASP A 66 43.56 11.76 22.81
CA ASP A 66 42.46 12.65 22.41
C ASP A 66 42.83 13.62 21.27
N ASP A 67 43.95 14.31 21.41
CA ASP A 67 44.41 15.29 20.42
C ASP A 67 44.85 14.63 19.11
N GLU A 68 45.47 13.46 19.20
CA GLU A 68 45.93 12.68 18.05
C GLU A 68 44.74 12.12 17.26
N ALA A 69 43.73 11.58 17.95
CA ALA A 69 42.49 11.14 17.32
C ALA A 69 41.71 12.31 16.68
N ALA A 70 41.71 13.48 17.33
CA ALA A 70 41.08 14.67 16.77
C ALA A 70 41.84 15.23 15.55
N ALA A 71 43.17 15.19 15.56
CA ALA A 71 44.02 15.56 14.43
C ALA A 71 43.79 14.62 13.23
N LEU A 72 43.79 13.31 13.46
CA LEU A 72 43.49 12.29 12.46
C LEU A 72 42.17 12.56 11.73
N LEU A 73 41.08 12.78 12.48
CA LEU A 73 39.77 13.08 11.87
C LEU A 73 39.77 14.40 11.11
N ARG A 74 40.44 15.43 11.63
CA ARG A 74 40.54 16.74 10.98
C ARG A 74 41.29 16.65 9.65
N GLU A 75 42.42 15.94 9.63
CA GLU A 75 43.22 15.73 8.42
C GLU A 75 42.47 14.88 7.39
N ALA A 76 41.83 13.79 7.83
CA ALA A 76 41.04 12.93 6.94
C ALA A 76 39.89 13.71 6.27
N MET A 77 39.11 14.45 7.05
CA MET A 77 37.98 15.23 6.53
C MET A 77 38.44 16.44 5.71
N GLY A 78 39.54 17.10 6.10
CA GLY A 78 40.17 18.18 5.35
C GLY A 78 40.61 17.72 3.96
N GLY A 79 41.35 16.62 3.88
CA GLY A 79 41.82 16.06 2.62
C GLY A 79 40.69 15.61 1.69
N LEU A 80 39.61 15.03 2.23
CA LEU A 80 38.41 14.69 1.45
C LEU A 80 37.74 15.93 0.86
N ARG A 81 37.64 17.01 1.63
CA ARG A 81 37.05 18.27 1.17
C ARG A 81 37.92 18.96 0.11
N GLU A 82 39.24 18.98 0.29
CA GLU A 82 40.18 19.59 -0.65
C GLU A 82 40.18 18.90 -2.02
N ARG A 83 39.97 17.58 -2.06
CA ARG A 83 39.81 16.82 -3.31
C ARG A 83 38.44 16.97 -3.96
N GLY A 84 37.48 17.60 -3.26
CA GLY A 84 36.10 17.71 -3.73
C GLY A 84 35.28 16.44 -3.54
N ASP A 85 35.76 15.46 -2.76
CA ASP A 85 35.06 14.20 -2.50
C ASP A 85 33.82 14.43 -1.62
N ILE A 86 33.84 15.47 -0.78
CA ILE A 86 32.73 15.83 0.14
C ILE A 86 32.43 17.33 0.09
N ALA A 87 31.16 17.68 0.26
CA ALA A 87 30.72 19.08 0.20
C ALA A 87 31.17 19.90 1.43
N GLN A 88 30.99 19.33 2.62
CA GLN A 88 31.33 19.97 3.90
C GLN A 88 31.48 18.95 5.02
N TRP A 89 32.17 19.35 6.09
CA TRP A 89 32.20 18.60 7.34
C TRP A 89 32.23 19.53 8.56
N VAL A 90 31.68 19.06 9.68
CA VAL A 90 31.65 19.80 10.94
C VAL A 90 31.91 18.86 12.13
N TRP A 91 32.39 19.43 13.25
CA TRP A 91 32.42 18.71 14.53
C TRP A 91 31.01 18.56 15.09
N GLY A 92 30.72 17.38 15.63
CA GLY A 92 29.46 17.07 16.29
C GLY A 92 29.66 16.67 17.74
N MET A 93 28.62 16.80 18.54
CA MET A 93 28.53 16.21 19.88
C MET A 93 27.79 14.87 19.77
N TYR A 94 28.34 13.83 20.40
CA TYR A 94 27.68 12.53 20.47
C TYR A 94 26.97 12.34 21.81
N GLU A 95 25.66 12.18 21.75
CA GLU A 95 24.82 11.83 22.89
C GLU A 95 24.29 10.40 22.72
N PRO A 96 24.69 9.43 23.57
CA PRO A 96 24.23 8.05 23.44
C PRO A 96 22.76 7.88 23.82
N GLU A 97 22.04 7.07 23.04
CA GLU A 97 20.63 6.70 23.28
C GLU A 97 20.51 5.66 24.41
N ILE A 98 20.93 6.03 25.63
CA ILE A 98 21.04 5.11 26.78
C ILE A 98 19.71 4.40 27.06
N HIS A 99 18.61 5.13 27.12
CA HIS A 99 17.31 4.54 27.47
C HIS A 99 16.79 3.59 26.38
N PRO A 100 16.73 3.96 25.09
CA PRO A 100 16.35 3.03 24.03
C PRO A 100 17.18 1.74 23.98
N PHE A 101 18.49 1.82 24.23
CA PHE A 101 19.36 0.64 24.26
C PHE A 101 19.28 -0.18 25.55
N GLY A 102 18.49 0.24 26.55
CA GLY A 102 18.23 -0.55 27.76
C GLY A 102 19.19 -0.27 28.91
N GLY A 103 19.83 0.89 28.95
CA GLY A 103 20.71 1.33 30.04
C GLY A 103 22.17 1.45 29.61
N VAL A 104 23.02 1.95 30.51
CA VAL A 104 24.44 2.25 30.21
C VAL A 104 25.21 0.99 29.83
N GLU A 105 25.04 -0.11 30.58
CA GLU A 105 25.72 -1.38 30.27
C GLU A 105 25.30 -1.94 28.91
N ALA A 106 24.01 -1.84 28.57
CA ALA A 106 23.50 -2.29 27.28
C ALA A 106 23.93 -1.38 26.12
N MET A 107 24.09 -0.08 26.36
CA MET A 107 24.68 0.84 25.38
C MET A 107 26.14 0.50 25.07
N ASN A 108 26.93 0.06 26.06
CA ASN A 108 28.30 -0.41 25.82
C ASN A 108 28.30 -1.66 24.92
N VAL A 109 27.38 -2.61 25.16
CA VAL A 109 27.19 -3.77 24.27
C VAL A 109 26.83 -3.31 22.85
N ALA A 110 25.96 -2.30 22.71
CA ALA A 110 25.61 -1.73 21.41
C ALA A 110 26.82 -1.07 20.71
N HIS A 111 27.67 -0.35 21.44
CA HIS A 111 28.90 0.24 20.88
C HIS A 111 29.88 -0.82 20.37
N ASP A 112 30.05 -1.92 21.10
CA ASP A 112 30.89 -3.05 20.65
C ASP A 112 30.35 -3.61 19.32
N LEU A 113 29.03 -3.83 19.24
CA LEU A 113 28.39 -4.28 18.00
C LEU A 113 28.55 -3.25 16.88
N PHE A 114 28.31 -1.97 17.16
CA PHE A 114 28.42 -0.90 16.18
C PHE A 114 29.80 -0.82 15.57
N HIS A 115 30.83 -1.07 16.37
CA HIS A 115 32.19 -1.09 15.91
C HIS A 115 32.46 -2.27 14.96
N ALA A 116 32.17 -3.49 15.43
CA ALA A 116 32.34 -4.71 14.63
C ALA A 116 31.52 -4.64 13.33
N ASP A 117 30.26 -4.23 13.41
CA ASP A 117 29.35 -4.08 12.28
C ASP A 117 29.84 -3.00 11.31
N SER A 118 30.44 -1.90 11.77
CA SER A 118 30.93 -0.83 10.87
C SER A 118 32.12 -1.30 10.05
N ARG A 119 33.05 -2.03 10.67
CA ARG A 119 34.19 -2.64 9.97
C ARG A 119 33.72 -3.60 8.88
N ASN A 120 32.77 -4.47 9.21
CA ASN A 120 32.27 -5.47 8.27
C ASN A 120 31.44 -4.86 7.14
N ILE A 121 30.61 -3.84 7.40
CA ILE A 121 29.87 -3.14 6.35
C ILE A 121 30.84 -2.49 5.35
N LEU A 122 31.85 -1.75 5.82
CA LEU A 122 32.80 -1.10 4.91
C LEU A 122 33.66 -2.13 4.16
N HIS A 123 34.00 -3.26 4.77
CA HIS A 123 34.68 -4.35 4.09
C HIS A 123 33.80 -4.96 2.98
N TYR A 124 32.53 -5.22 3.28
CA TYR A 124 31.55 -5.71 2.32
C TYR A 124 31.38 -4.74 1.14
N LEU A 125 31.19 -3.44 1.42
CA LEU A 125 31.06 -2.41 0.39
C LEU A 125 32.32 -2.29 -0.48
N HIS A 126 33.51 -2.42 0.12
CA HIS A 126 34.77 -2.42 -0.62
C HIS A 126 34.88 -3.63 -1.58
N GLN A 127 34.35 -4.80 -1.19
CA GLN A 127 34.36 -6.00 -2.05
C GLN A 127 33.37 -5.92 -3.22
N LEU A 128 32.37 -5.03 -3.16
CA LEU A 128 31.39 -4.85 -4.24
C LEU A 128 31.97 -4.08 -5.44
N ASP A 129 33.03 -3.29 -5.26
CA ASP A 129 33.51 -2.30 -6.24
C ASP A 129 34.65 -2.82 -7.15
N ASP A 130 34.39 -3.91 -7.86
CA ASP A 130 35.33 -4.47 -8.86
C ASP A 130 34.62 -5.05 -10.11
N ARG A 131 33.54 -4.39 -10.59
CA ARG A 131 32.77 -4.64 -11.85
C ARG A 131 31.44 -5.43 -11.77
N LEU A 132 30.81 -5.62 -10.61
CA LEU A 132 29.60 -6.45 -10.49
C LEU A 132 28.53 -5.89 -9.53
N LEU A 133 27.71 -4.93 -9.99
CA LEU A 133 26.55 -4.39 -9.24
C LEU A 133 25.41 -5.41 -9.02
N ASP A 134 25.42 -6.55 -9.73
CA ASP A 134 24.42 -7.63 -9.62
C ASP A 134 24.52 -8.47 -8.32
N ARG A 135 25.40 -8.10 -7.37
CA ARG A 135 25.72 -8.90 -6.15
C ARG A 135 25.48 -8.19 -4.82
N ASP A 136 24.73 -7.08 -4.81
CA ASP A 136 24.38 -6.41 -3.55
C ASP A 136 23.26 -7.16 -2.80
N HIS A 137 23.66 -7.87 -1.75
CA HIS A 137 22.84 -8.73 -0.90
C HIS A 137 22.66 -8.19 0.52
N ARG A 138 22.82 -6.87 0.71
CA ARG A 138 22.72 -6.24 2.03
C ARG A 138 21.39 -6.49 2.75
N ARG A 139 20.30 -6.71 1.99
CA ARG A 139 18.95 -6.96 2.51
C ARG A 139 18.85 -8.34 3.15
N GLU A 140 19.28 -9.36 2.42
CA GLU A 140 19.32 -10.76 2.84
C GLU A 140 20.27 -10.92 4.02
N LEU A 141 21.45 -10.29 3.93
CA LEU A 141 22.45 -10.28 4.99
C LEU A 141 21.93 -9.61 6.27
N GLY A 142 21.28 -8.45 6.14
CA GLY A 142 20.69 -7.74 7.28
C GLY A 142 19.60 -8.53 8.00
N LEU A 143 18.80 -9.30 7.26
CA LEU A 143 17.82 -10.25 7.81
C LEU A 143 18.52 -11.38 8.58
N MET A 144 19.52 -12.02 7.99
CA MET A 144 20.26 -13.13 8.62
C MET A 144 21.00 -12.70 9.89
N LEU A 145 21.62 -11.52 9.88
CA LEU A 145 22.33 -10.96 11.04
C LEU A 145 21.35 -10.63 12.17
N ALA A 146 20.23 -9.99 11.85
CA ALA A 146 19.18 -9.71 12.82
C ALA A 146 18.63 -11.00 13.45
N SER A 147 18.31 -12.04 12.66
CA SER A 147 17.90 -13.34 13.19
C SER A 147 18.97 -14.01 14.06
N THR A 148 20.24 -13.83 13.73
CA THR A 148 21.37 -14.35 14.51
C THR A 148 21.47 -13.67 15.87
N LEU A 149 21.25 -12.35 15.94
CA LEU A 149 21.12 -11.61 17.19
C LEU A 149 19.98 -12.13 18.06
N LEU A 150 18.79 -12.35 17.49
CA LEU A 150 17.64 -12.83 18.26
C LEU A 150 17.86 -14.24 18.82
N ARG A 151 18.48 -15.13 18.03
CA ARG A 151 18.87 -16.47 18.50
C ARG A 151 19.97 -16.43 19.56
N GLY A 152 20.94 -15.51 19.43
CA GLY A 152 21.95 -15.27 20.46
C GLY A 152 21.32 -14.86 21.79
N ALA A 153 20.24 -14.09 21.75
CA ALA A 153 19.47 -13.74 22.94
C ALA A 153 18.65 -14.91 23.54
N GLY A 154 18.65 -16.09 22.88
CA GLY A 154 17.95 -17.27 23.35
C GLY A 154 16.44 -17.20 23.18
N LEU A 155 15.93 -16.32 22.30
CA LEU A 155 14.50 -16.19 22.03
C LEU A 155 13.99 -17.42 21.29
N ASP A 156 12.86 -17.95 21.74
CA ASP A 156 12.14 -18.98 20.99
C ASP A 156 11.52 -18.41 19.69
N TRP A 157 10.89 -19.27 18.90
CA TRP A 157 10.33 -18.89 17.61
C TRP A 157 9.29 -17.75 17.70
N TYR A 158 8.38 -17.80 18.67
CA TYR A 158 7.33 -16.80 18.82
C TYR A 158 7.85 -15.51 19.46
N GLU A 159 8.83 -15.61 20.35
CA GLU A 159 9.53 -14.45 20.90
C GLU A 159 10.35 -13.71 19.84
N GLN A 160 10.92 -14.42 18.86
CA GLN A 160 11.52 -13.80 17.68
C GLN A 160 10.46 -13.07 16.84
N GLY A 161 9.27 -13.67 16.66
CA GLY A 161 8.12 -13.02 16.06
C GLY A 161 7.75 -11.70 16.74
N ASP A 162 7.71 -11.68 18.08
CA ASP A 162 7.36 -10.46 18.84
C ASP A 162 8.41 -9.36 18.65
N VAL A 163 9.67 -9.70 18.43
CA VAL A 163 10.69 -8.70 18.06
C VAL A 163 10.45 -8.18 16.64
N TRP A 164 10.16 -9.05 15.68
CA TRP A 164 9.84 -8.63 14.30
C TRP A 164 8.63 -7.71 14.24
N ASP A 165 7.58 -8.03 14.99
CA ASP A 165 6.39 -7.19 15.13
C ASP A 165 6.74 -5.82 15.72
N LYS A 166 7.58 -5.76 16.76
CA LYS A 166 8.07 -4.49 17.31
C LYS A 166 8.89 -3.69 16.31
N VAL A 167 9.74 -4.33 15.51
CA VAL A 167 10.50 -3.65 14.44
C VAL A 167 9.53 -3.06 13.41
N ALA A 168 8.51 -3.82 13.01
CA ALA A 168 7.47 -3.36 12.08
C ALA A 168 6.68 -2.16 12.65
N ALA A 169 6.34 -2.20 13.94
CA ALA A 169 5.65 -1.12 14.64
C ALA A 169 6.45 0.20 14.75
N HIS A 170 7.77 0.18 14.55
CA HIS A 170 8.61 1.39 14.46
C HIS A 170 8.74 1.92 13.02
N ARG A 171 8.10 1.27 12.05
CA ARG A 171 8.05 1.68 10.64
C ARG A 171 6.63 1.84 10.06
N PRO A 172 5.61 2.29 10.82
CA PRO A 172 4.23 2.38 10.34
C PRO A 172 4.05 3.43 9.25
N ALA A 173 4.92 4.45 9.21
CA ALA A 173 4.91 5.54 8.22
C ALA A 173 5.78 5.28 6.97
N ALA A 174 6.46 4.13 6.88
CA ALA A 174 7.43 3.85 5.81
C ALA A 174 6.93 2.85 4.74
N LEU A 175 5.73 2.27 4.92
CA LEU A 175 5.07 1.45 3.92
C LEU A 175 4.07 2.35 3.14
N PRO A 176 4.41 2.83 1.93
CA PRO A 176 3.38 3.37 1.05
C PRO A 176 2.33 2.27 0.76
N ALA A 177 1.08 2.66 0.48
CA ALA A 177 -0.02 1.76 0.10
C ALA A 177 0.28 0.89 -1.15
N SER A 178 1.42 1.12 -1.81
CA SER A 178 1.97 0.41 -2.95
C SER A 178 2.86 -0.80 -2.60
N PHE A 179 3.13 -1.07 -1.32
CA PHE A 179 3.61 -2.40 -0.91
C PHE A 179 2.54 -3.44 -1.22
N PRO A 180 2.86 -4.59 -1.85
CA PRO A 180 1.86 -5.61 -2.09
C PRO A 180 1.12 -5.96 -0.79
N ASN A 181 -0.19 -5.72 -0.77
CA ASN A 181 -1.08 -6.17 0.32
C ASN A 181 -1.03 -7.70 0.53
N GLN A 182 -0.42 -8.41 -0.41
CA GLN A 182 -0.15 -9.83 -0.36
C GLN A 182 1.34 -10.07 -0.59
N VAL A 183 2.08 -10.36 0.49
CA VAL A 183 3.37 -11.06 0.38
C VAL A 183 3.11 -12.35 -0.39
N THR A 184 3.81 -12.53 -1.51
CA THR A 184 3.72 -13.74 -2.33
C THR A 184 4.24 -14.96 -1.55
N ASP A 185 3.82 -16.17 -1.91
CA ASP A 185 4.34 -17.39 -1.30
C ASP A 185 5.87 -17.53 -1.48
N VAL A 186 6.40 -17.01 -2.58
CA VAL A 186 7.84 -16.97 -2.87
C VAL A 186 8.56 -16.03 -1.88
N GLU A 187 8.02 -14.83 -1.65
CA GLU A 187 8.59 -13.89 -0.68
C GLU A 187 8.47 -14.40 0.76
N LEU A 188 7.35 -15.05 1.12
CA LEU A 188 7.18 -15.72 2.41
C LEU A 188 8.20 -16.84 2.60
N ALA A 189 8.40 -17.69 1.59
CA ALA A 189 9.38 -18.77 1.61
C ALA A 189 10.82 -18.25 1.69
N ALA A 190 11.14 -17.18 0.96
CA ALA A 190 12.45 -16.54 0.98
C ALA A 190 12.75 -15.94 2.36
N VAL A 191 11.82 -15.17 2.94
CA VAL A 191 11.98 -14.61 4.28
C VAL A 191 12.05 -15.73 5.32
N ARG A 192 11.19 -16.76 5.25
CA ARG A 192 11.26 -17.94 6.12
C ARG A 192 12.62 -18.61 6.07
N THR A 193 13.18 -18.79 4.87
CA THR A 193 14.51 -19.36 4.68
C THR A 193 15.58 -18.52 5.36
N LEU A 194 15.57 -17.20 5.14
CA LEU A 194 16.57 -16.30 5.72
C LEU A 194 16.47 -16.20 7.25
N ILE A 195 15.26 -16.12 7.81
CA ILE A 195 15.10 -15.97 9.27
C ILE A 195 15.36 -17.27 10.02
N THR A 196 15.27 -18.43 9.37
CA THR A 196 15.58 -19.75 9.93
C THR A 196 17.02 -20.22 9.63
N ALA A 197 17.72 -19.58 8.70
CA ALA A 197 19.09 -19.93 8.34
C ALA A 197 20.03 -19.83 9.55
N ARG A 198 20.79 -20.91 9.79
CA ARG A 198 21.80 -20.99 10.88
C ARG A 198 23.21 -20.61 10.42
N GLY A 199 23.40 -20.37 9.12
CA GLY A 199 24.67 -20.00 8.52
C GLY A 199 24.59 -20.07 7.00
N SER A 200 25.66 -19.62 6.35
CA SER A 200 25.82 -19.65 4.90
C SER A 200 26.96 -20.61 4.56
N SER A 201 26.87 -21.33 3.43
CA SER A 201 28.04 -22.07 2.94
C SER A 201 29.16 -21.08 2.56
N PRO A 202 30.44 -21.47 2.61
CA PRO A 202 31.55 -20.59 2.18
C PRO A 202 31.44 -20.10 0.73
N SER A 203 30.70 -20.84 -0.11
CA SER A 203 30.41 -20.51 -1.51
C SER A 203 29.16 -19.66 -1.68
N SER A 204 28.43 -19.35 -0.61
CA SER A 204 27.19 -18.59 -0.66
C SER A 204 27.49 -17.13 -1.00
N PRO A 205 26.66 -16.47 -1.83
CA PRO A 205 26.73 -15.01 -1.98
C PRO A 205 26.36 -14.26 -0.69
N LEU A 206 25.78 -14.97 0.28
CA LEU A 206 25.48 -14.49 1.64
C LEU A 206 26.51 -14.96 2.67
N ALA A 207 27.68 -15.45 2.24
CA ALA A 207 28.77 -15.78 3.13
C ALA A 207 29.31 -14.51 3.79
N ALA A 208 28.70 -14.13 4.91
CA ALA A 208 29.23 -13.11 5.79
C ALA A 208 30.57 -13.58 6.36
N ALA A 209 31.48 -12.64 6.63
CA ALA A 209 32.65 -12.93 7.45
C ALA A 209 32.17 -13.57 8.78
N PRO A 210 32.76 -14.69 9.23
CA PRO A 210 32.38 -15.34 10.49
C PRO A 210 32.37 -14.39 11.69
N ASP A 211 33.26 -13.41 11.68
CA ASP A 211 33.37 -12.37 12.71
C ASP A 211 32.13 -11.46 12.76
N TRP A 212 31.44 -11.26 11.62
CA TRP A 212 30.23 -10.43 11.56
C TRP A 212 29.04 -11.12 12.21
N THR A 213 28.77 -12.38 11.86
CA THR A 213 27.68 -13.16 12.45
C THR A 213 27.95 -13.46 13.93
N GLY A 214 29.21 -13.72 14.29
CA GLY A 214 29.67 -13.87 15.67
C GLY A 214 29.35 -12.67 16.54
N ALA A 215 29.64 -11.44 16.06
CA ALA A 215 29.35 -10.21 16.80
C ALA A 215 27.85 -10.02 17.11
N PHE A 216 26.97 -10.31 16.14
CA PHE A 216 25.51 -10.25 16.36
C PHE A 216 25.05 -11.31 17.37
N HIS A 217 25.56 -12.54 17.26
CA HIS A 217 25.24 -13.61 18.19
C HIS A 217 25.66 -13.27 19.62
N GLU A 218 26.92 -12.85 19.82
CA GLU A 218 27.46 -12.50 21.13
C GLU A 218 26.72 -11.32 21.76
N THR A 219 26.36 -10.31 20.95
CA THR A 219 25.53 -9.18 21.41
C THR A 219 24.19 -9.68 21.97
N GLY A 220 23.54 -10.61 21.27
CA GLY A 220 22.30 -11.22 21.76
C GLY A 220 22.49 -11.92 23.11
N VAL A 221 23.54 -12.73 23.24
CA VAL A 221 23.89 -13.44 24.48
C VAL A 221 24.11 -12.45 25.63
N ARG A 222 24.87 -11.38 25.41
CA ARG A 222 25.17 -10.36 26.41
C ARG A 222 23.92 -9.59 26.85
N LEU A 223 23.06 -9.19 25.90
CA LEU A 223 21.79 -8.52 26.22
C LEU A 223 20.84 -9.44 27.01
N ALA A 224 20.78 -10.72 26.66
CA ALA A 224 19.98 -11.69 27.43
C ALA A 224 20.54 -11.91 28.84
N ALA A 225 21.87 -11.91 29.01
CA ALA A 225 22.50 -11.96 30.34
C ALA A 225 22.14 -10.73 31.18
N LEU A 226 22.19 -9.53 30.59
CA LEU A 226 21.75 -8.30 31.25
C LEU A 226 20.28 -8.37 31.67
N ALA A 227 19.40 -8.88 30.78
CA ALA A 227 17.98 -9.07 31.05
C ALA A 227 17.74 -10.03 32.23
N LYS A 228 18.40 -11.20 32.23
CA LYS A 228 18.29 -12.21 33.30
C LYS A 228 18.75 -11.68 34.66
N SER A 229 19.74 -10.78 34.65
CA SER A 229 20.23 -10.12 35.86
C SER A 229 19.46 -8.86 36.28
N GLY A 230 18.37 -8.51 35.58
CA GLY A 230 17.55 -7.33 35.90
C GLY A 230 18.23 -5.98 35.64
N ARG A 231 19.30 -5.95 34.83
CA ARG A 231 20.09 -4.74 34.56
C ARG A 231 19.64 -3.96 33.33
N LEU A 232 18.68 -4.49 32.54
CA LEU A 232 18.08 -3.73 31.45
C LEU A 232 17.00 -2.78 31.98
N THR A 233 17.02 -1.54 31.51
CA THR A 233 15.97 -0.55 31.80
C THR A 233 14.73 -0.70 30.92
N ARG A 234 14.77 -1.60 29.94
CA ARG A 234 13.68 -1.94 29.00
C ARG A 234 13.62 -3.45 28.82
N GLY A 235 12.46 -3.96 28.43
CA GLY A 235 12.31 -5.40 28.11
C GLY A 235 13.27 -5.83 26.98
N LEU A 236 13.87 -7.01 27.11
CA LEU A 236 14.86 -7.56 26.18
C LEU A 236 14.40 -7.47 24.71
N ARG A 237 13.16 -7.86 24.42
CA ARG A 237 12.61 -7.84 23.06
C ARG A 237 12.50 -6.43 22.47
N SER A 238 12.23 -5.42 23.29
CA SER A 238 12.21 -4.01 22.86
C SER A 238 13.62 -3.48 22.61
N VAL A 239 14.59 -3.89 23.42
CA VAL A 239 16.01 -3.55 23.22
C VAL A 239 16.54 -4.18 21.94
N LEU A 240 16.22 -5.45 21.68
CA LEU A 240 16.62 -6.16 20.46
C LEU A 240 15.99 -5.53 19.21
N ALA A 241 14.71 -5.14 19.26
CA ALA A 241 14.07 -4.43 18.15
C ALA A 241 14.81 -3.14 17.79
N HIS A 242 15.27 -2.38 18.79
CA HIS A 242 16.04 -1.15 18.57
C HIS A 242 17.40 -1.44 17.92
N HIS A 243 18.08 -2.52 18.33
CA HIS A 243 19.33 -2.97 17.69
C HIS A 243 19.13 -3.34 16.21
N VAL A 244 18.05 -4.05 15.87
CA VAL A 244 17.72 -4.40 14.48
C VAL A 244 17.53 -3.14 13.62
N LEU A 245 16.76 -2.17 14.10
CA LEU A 245 16.53 -0.91 13.38
C LEU A 245 17.84 -0.14 13.14
N PHE A 246 18.72 -0.09 14.14
CA PHE A 246 20.02 0.59 14.03
C PHE A 246 20.96 -0.12 13.04
N ALA A 247 21.04 -1.45 13.09
CA ALA A 247 21.84 -2.24 12.16
C ALA A 247 21.37 -2.05 10.72
N TRP A 248 20.05 -2.13 10.48
CA TRP A 248 19.46 -1.94 9.15
C TRP A 248 19.67 -0.53 8.58
N ASN A 249 19.59 0.50 9.42
CA ASN A 249 19.92 1.87 9.02
C ASN A 249 21.39 2.02 8.60
N ARG A 250 22.32 1.34 9.28
CA ARG A 250 23.77 1.46 9.03
C ARG A 250 24.25 0.71 7.78
N VAL A 251 23.67 -0.46 7.50
CA VAL A 251 23.96 -1.23 6.28
C VAL A 251 23.25 -0.64 5.05
N GLY A 252 22.25 0.23 5.25
CA GLY A 252 21.59 0.97 4.18
C GLY A 252 20.31 0.33 3.66
N ILE A 253 19.62 -0.47 4.47
CA ILE A 253 18.28 -0.97 4.13
C ILE A 253 17.30 0.19 4.28
N SER A 254 16.58 0.53 3.21
CA SER A 254 15.60 1.63 3.23
C SER A 254 14.46 1.35 4.22
N ALA A 255 13.88 2.41 4.80
CA ALA A 255 12.76 2.28 5.74
C ALA A 255 11.59 1.46 5.15
N ARG A 256 11.37 1.58 3.83
CA ARG A 256 10.43 0.77 3.03
C ARG A 256 10.74 -0.73 3.15
N HIS A 257 11.96 -1.15 2.84
CA HIS A 257 12.38 -2.56 2.95
C HIS A 257 12.41 -3.07 4.39
N GLN A 258 12.83 -2.22 5.36
CA GLN A 258 12.81 -2.58 6.77
C GLN A 258 11.39 -2.99 7.19
N ALA A 259 10.40 -2.16 6.86
CA ALA A 259 9.02 -2.40 7.22
C ALA A 259 8.44 -3.68 6.59
N PHE A 260 8.77 -3.95 5.32
CA PHE A 260 8.35 -5.18 4.65
C PHE A 260 8.99 -6.42 5.24
N PHE A 261 10.30 -6.41 5.47
CA PHE A 261 10.99 -7.58 6.02
C PHE A 261 10.54 -7.88 7.43
N SER A 262 10.36 -6.86 8.28
CA SER A 262 9.85 -7.07 9.63
C SER A 262 8.40 -7.55 9.65
N ALA A 263 7.52 -6.97 8.81
CA ALA A 263 6.12 -7.42 8.73
C ALA A 263 6.01 -8.84 8.16
N THR A 264 6.81 -9.16 7.14
CA THR A 264 6.83 -10.50 6.54
C THR A 264 7.41 -11.53 7.51
N ALA A 265 8.49 -11.21 8.22
CA ALA A 265 9.07 -12.10 9.22
C ALA A 265 8.09 -12.35 10.39
N ALA A 266 7.40 -11.32 10.87
CA ALA A 266 6.32 -11.47 11.85
C ALA A 266 5.19 -12.36 11.31
N ARG A 267 4.79 -12.17 10.04
CA ARG A 267 3.77 -13.00 9.38
C ARG A 267 4.18 -14.47 9.24
N VAL A 268 5.44 -14.74 8.90
CA VAL A 268 5.99 -16.10 8.85
C VAL A 268 5.93 -16.77 10.23
N VAL A 269 6.14 -16.02 11.30
CA VAL A 269 6.09 -16.56 12.68
C VAL A 269 4.65 -16.77 13.17
N PHE A 270 3.75 -15.79 12.95
CA PHE A 270 2.44 -15.75 13.60
C PHE A 270 1.25 -16.22 12.74
N HIS A 271 1.36 -16.17 11.41
CA HIS A 271 0.21 -16.35 10.50
C HIS A 271 0.41 -17.50 9.51
N HIS A 272 1.29 -18.46 9.81
CA HIS A 272 1.46 -19.65 8.98
C HIS A 272 0.40 -20.70 9.31
N THR A 273 -0.42 -21.06 8.32
CA THR A 273 -1.32 -22.21 8.38
C THR A 273 -0.49 -23.49 8.34
N PRO A 274 -0.66 -24.45 9.27
CA PRO A 274 -0.03 -25.76 9.15
C PRO A 274 -0.69 -26.53 7.99
N GLY A 275 0.08 -26.75 6.92
CA GLY A 275 -0.38 -27.45 5.73
C GLY A 275 0.79 -27.91 4.88
N ILE A 276 1.21 -29.16 5.11
CA ILE A 276 2.26 -29.95 4.45
C ILE A 276 3.65 -29.84 5.10
N GLU A 277 3.94 -30.91 5.86
CA GLU A 277 5.22 -31.38 6.42
C GLU A 277 5.75 -30.71 7.71
N ASP A 278 5.20 -31.17 8.84
CA ASP A 278 5.98 -31.40 10.07
C ASP A 278 5.60 -32.79 10.63
N ALA A 279 6.43 -33.81 10.36
CA ALA A 279 6.53 -35.01 11.18
C ALA A 279 7.96 -35.57 11.09
N PRO A 280 8.54 -36.08 12.20
CA PRO A 280 9.95 -36.45 12.25
C PRO A 280 10.16 -37.88 11.75
N THR A 281 10.95 -38.06 10.69
CA THR A 281 11.49 -39.39 10.33
C THR A 281 12.97 -39.30 9.99
N SER A 282 13.77 -39.78 10.95
CA SER A 282 15.12 -40.27 10.72
C SER A 282 15.08 -41.43 9.71
N ARG A 283 15.68 -41.25 8.52
CA ARG A 283 16.66 -42.17 7.93
C ARG A 283 17.19 -41.69 6.56
N GLN A 284 18.50 -41.46 6.56
CA GLN A 284 19.49 -41.67 5.49
C GLN A 284 19.30 -41.08 4.09
N LEU A 285 20.20 -40.12 3.81
CA LEU A 285 20.74 -39.62 2.53
C LEU A 285 21.09 -40.74 1.51
N PRO A 286 21.06 -40.46 0.20
CA PRO A 286 22.11 -39.66 -0.45
C PRO A 286 21.60 -38.41 -1.19
N SER A 287 22.36 -37.32 -1.02
CA SER A 287 22.29 -36.08 -1.78
C SER A 287 22.81 -36.30 -3.21
N PRO A 288 22.33 -35.50 -4.18
CA PRO A 288 23.27 -34.62 -4.86
C PRO A 288 22.91 -33.16 -4.61
N ALA A 289 23.96 -32.35 -4.44
CA ALA A 289 23.90 -30.91 -4.29
C ALA A 289 22.89 -30.28 -5.27
N ALA A 290 21.95 -29.51 -4.72
CA ALA A 290 21.14 -28.59 -5.51
C ALA A 290 22.05 -27.49 -6.01
N THR A 291 22.67 -27.71 -7.17
CA THR A 291 23.36 -26.68 -7.94
C THR A 291 22.31 -25.64 -8.33
N LEU A 292 22.47 -24.41 -7.82
CA LEU A 292 21.80 -23.23 -8.35
C LEU A 292 22.18 -23.12 -9.83
N SER A 293 21.23 -23.43 -10.70
CA SER A 293 21.34 -23.14 -12.12
C SER A 293 21.47 -21.63 -12.29
N SER A 294 22.51 -21.21 -13.01
CA SER A 294 22.68 -19.84 -13.47
C SER A 294 21.42 -19.41 -14.23
N VAL A 295 20.64 -18.52 -13.62
CA VAL A 295 19.70 -17.69 -14.37
C VAL A 295 20.58 -16.73 -15.15
N THR A 296 20.74 -16.98 -16.44
CA THR A 296 21.28 -16.00 -17.39
C THR A 296 20.52 -14.70 -17.19
N THR A 297 21.18 -13.69 -16.61
CA THR A 297 20.74 -12.31 -16.69
C THR A 297 20.77 -11.92 -18.16
N ARG A 298 19.59 -11.90 -18.79
CA ARG A 298 19.35 -10.90 -19.84
C ARG A 298 19.59 -9.56 -19.17
N THR A 299 20.53 -8.80 -19.71
CA THR A 299 20.73 -7.38 -19.45
C THR A 299 19.44 -6.65 -19.85
N ASP A 300 18.43 -6.64 -18.98
CA ASP A 300 17.33 -5.68 -19.09
C ASP A 300 17.90 -4.38 -18.50
N THR A 301 18.32 -3.49 -19.39
CA THR A 301 18.32 -2.05 -19.15
C THR A 301 17.09 -1.67 -18.32
N ASP A 302 17.22 -0.81 -17.31
CA ASP A 302 16.05 -0.26 -16.62
C ASP A 302 15.00 0.15 -17.67
N PRO A 303 13.77 -0.37 -17.59
CA PRO A 303 12.83 -0.27 -18.69
C PRO A 303 12.46 1.19 -18.89
N SER A 304 12.56 1.66 -20.13
CA SER A 304 12.23 3.04 -20.46
C SER A 304 10.76 3.33 -20.12
N PRO A 305 10.39 4.59 -19.85
CA PRO A 305 9.00 4.96 -19.61
C PRO A 305 8.05 4.52 -20.72
N GLU A 306 8.52 4.52 -21.98
CA GLU A 306 7.75 4.08 -23.14
C GLU A 306 7.45 2.57 -23.07
N ARG A 307 8.46 1.76 -22.74
CA ARG A 307 8.29 0.30 -22.58
C ARG A 307 7.29 0.00 -21.47
N LEU A 308 7.40 0.65 -20.32
CA LEU A 308 6.46 0.44 -19.20
C LEU A 308 5.04 0.93 -19.52
N ARG A 309 4.91 2.01 -20.29
CA ARG A 309 3.63 2.49 -20.81
C ARG A 309 2.98 1.47 -21.74
N ASP A 310 3.77 0.91 -22.66
CA ASP A 310 3.29 -0.10 -23.59
C ASP A 310 2.92 -1.42 -22.89
N GLU A 311 3.71 -1.85 -21.91
CA GLU A 311 3.42 -3.01 -21.06
C GLU A 311 2.14 -2.82 -20.24
N LEU A 312 1.90 -1.61 -19.72
CA LEU A 312 0.63 -1.28 -19.06
C LEU A 312 -0.55 -1.37 -20.03
N ALA A 313 -0.43 -0.80 -21.23
CA ALA A 313 -1.48 -0.87 -22.25
C ALA A 313 -1.75 -2.32 -22.69
N ASP A 314 -0.70 -3.14 -22.86
CA ASP A 314 -0.83 -4.57 -23.13
C ASP A 314 -1.58 -5.28 -22.01
N HIS A 315 -1.26 -5.00 -20.75
CA HIS A 315 -1.97 -5.57 -19.60
C HIS A 315 -3.47 -5.24 -19.59
N ILE A 316 -3.83 -3.98 -19.90
CA ILE A 316 -5.24 -3.54 -19.97
C ILE A 316 -5.94 -4.25 -21.15
N ARG A 317 -5.25 -4.43 -22.28
CA ARG A 317 -5.76 -5.15 -23.45
C ARG A 317 -6.01 -6.62 -23.15
N ASP A 318 -5.07 -7.30 -22.49
CA ASP A 318 -5.16 -8.72 -22.16
C ASP A 318 -6.32 -9.04 -21.21
N ARG A 319 -6.73 -8.07 -20.38
CA ARG A 319 -7.95 -8.13 -19.57
C ARG A 319 -9.24 -7.91 -20.38
N GLY A 320 -9.14 -7.62 -21.68
CA GLY A 320 -10.26 -7.30 -22.54
C GLY A 320 -10.96 -5.99 -22.16
N THR A 321 -10.28 -5.07 -21.49
CA THR A 321 -10.88 -3.81 -21.03
C THR A 321 -11.10 -2.84 -22.19
N PHE A 322 -10.11 -2.65 -23.06
CA PHE A 322 -10.29 -1.83 -24.27
C PHE A 322 -11.34 -2.46 -25.20
N LYS A 323 -12.27 -1.61 -25.65
CA LYS A 323 -13.31 -1.91 -26.65
C LYS A 323 -13.04 -1.17 -27.97
N SER A 324 -12.19 -0.16 -27.95
CA SER A 324 -11.81 0.61 -29.12
C SER A 324 -10.29 0.85 -29.21
N GLU A 325 -9.76 0.80 -30.44
CA GLU A 325 -8.34 1.09 -30.70
C GLU A 325 -7.96 2.51 -30.29
N ARG A 326 -8.91 3.46 -30.33
CA ARG A 326 -8.71 4.86 -29.95
C ARG A 326 -8.35 4.99 -28.46
N VAL A 327 -9.06 4.30 -27.58
CA VAL A 327 -8.77 4.37 -26.14
C VAL A 327 -7.45 3.67 -25.83
N GLU A 328 -7.14 2.55 -26.48
CA GLU A 328 -5.82 1.93 -26.34
C GLU A 328 -4.69 2.87 -26.78
N ALA A 329 -4.83 3.51 -27.95
CA ALA A 329 -3.82 4.39 -28.51
C ALA A 329 -3.44 5.53 -27.57
N VAL A 330 -4.42 6.17 -26.90
CA VAL A 330 -4.12 7.27 -25.99
C VAL A 330 -3.37 6.82 -24.73
N PHE A 331 -3.60 5.59 -24.24
CA PHE A 331 -2.81 5.02 -23.15
C PHE A 331 -1.35 4.76 -23.56
N ARG A 332 -1.10 4.49 -24.85
CA ARG A 332 0.25 4.37 -25.43
C ARG A 332 0.90 5.71 -25.76
N THR A 333 0.14 6.81 -25.72
CA THR A 333 0.66 8.16 -25.99
C THR A 333 0.95 8.91 -24.69
N VAL A 334 0.01 8.97 -23.76
CA VAL A 334 0.12 9.86 -22.59
C VAL A 334 1.15 9.32 -21.58
N PRO A 335 2.19 10.11 -21.23
CA PRO A 335 3.23 9.67 -20.30
C PRO A 335 2.76 9.75 -18.83
N ARG A 336 2.03 8.72 -18.37
CA ARG A 336 1.45 8.63 -17.01
C ARG A 336 2.40 9.02 -15.87
N HIS A 337 3.69 8.69 -15.99
CA HIS A 337 4.69 9.00 -14.97
C HIS A 337 4.91 10.51 -14.72
N LEU A 338 4.64 11.38 -15.70
CA LEU A 338 4.74 12.84 -15.53
C LEU A 338 3.63 13.40 -14.63
N PHE A 339 2.55 12.66 -14.44
CA PHE A 339 1.42 13.02 -13.58
C PHE A 339 1.56 12.42 -12.17
N LEU A 340 2.66 11.71 -11.88
CA LEU A 340 2.91 11.06 -10.59
C LEU A 340 4.32 11.38 -10.09
N PRO A 341 4.66 12.67 -9.85
CA PRO A 341 5.99 13.05 -9.39
C PRO A 341 6.30 12.41 -8.03
N GLY A 342 7.51 11.84 -7.91
CA GLY A 342 7.95 11.15 -6.69
C GLY A 342 7.48 9.70 -6.54
N VAL A 343 6.69 9.17 -7.50
CA VAL A 343 6.37 7.75 -7.61
C VAL A 343 7.41 7.06 -8.48
N ASP A 344 7.88 5.88 -8.06
CA ASP A 344 8.79 5.07 -8.87
C ASP A 344 8.19 4.78 -10.25
N LEU A 345 9.02 4.77 -11.29
CA LEU A 345 8.56 4.63 -12.67
C LEU A 345 7.76 3.34 -12.90
N ARG A 346 8.16 2.20 -12.30
CA ARG A 346 7.43 0.94 -12.41
C ARG A 346 6.12 1.00 -11.63
N ASP A 347 6.09 1.66 -10.48
CA ASP A 347 4.87 1.86 -9.70
C ASP A 347 3.88 2.78 -10.43
N ALA A 348 4.36 3.80 -11.16
CA ALA A 348 3.52 4.70 -11.95
C ALA A 348 2.78 3.98 -13.08
N TYR A 349 3.39 2.93 -13.64
CA TYR A 349 2.83 2.07 -14.69
C TYR A 349 2.28 0.74 -14.18
N ALA A 350 2.25 0.50 -12.86
CA ALA A 350 1.62 -0.68 -12.30
C ALA A 350 0.08 -0.58 -12.43
N PRO A 351 -0.64 -1.70 -12.67
CA PRO A 351 -2.10 -1.72 -12.82
C PRO A 351 -2.84 -1.58 -11.47
N LYS A 352 -2.45 -0.60 -10.65
CA LYS A 352 -2.97 -0.35 -9.29
C LYS A 352 -3.34 1.12 -9.10
N VAL A 353 -4.12 1.38 -8.04
CA VAL A 353 -4.39 2.73 -7.55
C VAL A 353 -3.13 3.28 -6.88
N VAL A 354 -2.86 4.57 -7.06
CA VAL A 354 -1.82 5.30 -6.32
C VAL A 354 -2.48 6.41 -5.54
N THR A 355 -2.48 6.32 -4.21
CA THR A 355 -2.99 7.40 -3.35
C THR A 355 -2.06 8.60 -3.42
N THR A 356 -2.60 9.77 -3.72
CA THR A 356 -1.83 11.01 -3.91
C THR A 356 -2.02 11.99 -2.76
N LYS A 357 -3.14 11.91 -2.03
CA LYS A 357 -3.40 12.78 -0.88
C LYS A 357 -4.20 12.07 0.21
N TYR A 358 -3.81 12.33 1.45
CA TYR A 358 -4.52 11.88 2.66
C TYR A 358 -5.15 13.06 3.40
N GLY A 359 -6.31 12.83 4.00
CA GLY A 359 -6.97 13.74 4.93
C GLY A 359 -6.30 13.73 6.30
N ALA A 360 -6.72 14.67 7.16
CA ALA A 360 -6.18 14.79 8.53
C ALA A 360 -6.45 13.56 9.42
N ASP A 361 -7.50 12.80 9.10
CA ASP A 361 -7.88 11.55 9.73
C ASP A 361 -7.16 10.32 9.15
N GLY A 362 -6.27 10.51 8.17
CA GLY A 362 -5.56 9.45 7.47
C GLY A 362 -6.37 8.77 6.36
N SER A 363 -7.59 9.23 6.06
CA SER A 363 -8.38 8.74 4.93
C SER A 363 -7.76 9.16 3.59
N ALA A 364 -7.91 8.36 2.54
CA ALA A 364 -7.49 8.77 1.20
C ALA A 364 -8.52 9.77 0.64
N ILE A 365 -8.08 10.98 0.31
CA ILE A 365 -8.93 12.05 -0.24
C ILE A 365 -8.62 12.39 -1.70
N SER A 366 -7.51 11.89 -2.23
CA SER A 366 -7.19 11.92 -3.67
C SER A 366 -6.32 10.72 -4.05
N SER A 367 -6.50 10.24 -5.29
CA SER A 367 -5.72 9.14 -5.84
C SER A 367 -5.68 9.20 -7.37
N ALA A 368 -4.61 8.72 -7.97
CA ALA A 368 -4.64 8.27 -9.35
C ALA A 368 -5.29 6.88 -9.41
N SER A 369 -6.49 6.82 -9.99
CA SER A 369 -7.26 5.57 -10.13
C SER A 369 -6.49 4.50 -10.90
N SER A 370 -6.90 3.24 -10.69
CA SER A 370 -6.36 2.10 -11.43
C SER A 370 -6.48 2.34 -12.94
N PRO A 371 -5.41 2.18 -13.74
CA PRO A 371 -5.46 2.35 -15.19
C PRO A 371 -6.56 1.55 -15.88
N ASN A 372 -6.85 0.33 -15.39
CA ASN A 372 -7.92 -0.52 -15.91
C ASN A 372 -9.29 0.13 -15.74
N LEU A 373 -9.58 0.74 -14.59
CA LEU A 373 -10.85 1.41 -14.33
C LEU A 373 -10.97 2.70 -15.16
N VAL A 374 -9.87 3.46 -15.28
CA VAL A 374 -9.82 4.66 -16.14
C VAL A 374 -10.13 4.30 -17.58
N ALA A 375 -9.47 3.27 -18.13
CA ALA A 375 -9.76 2.78 -19.48
C ALA A 375 -11.23 2.36 -19.65
N ALA A 376 -11.77 1.59 -18.70
CA ALA A 376 -13.17 1.16 -18.75
C ALA A 376 -14.15 2.35 -18.73
N MET A 377 -13.89 3.38 -17.91
CA MET A 377 -14.74 4.57 -17.84
C MET A 377 -14.61 5.47 -19.08
N LEU A 378 -13.43 5.52 -19.72
CA LEU A 378 -13.28 6.22 -21.00
C LEU A 378 -14.02 5.50 -22.14
N GLU A 379 -14.03 4.16 -22.15
CA GLU A 379 -14.88 3.39 -23.06
C GLU A 379 -16.37 3.62 -22.78
N GLN A 380 -16.78 3.70 -21.51
CA GLN A 380 -18.15 4.09 -21.15
C GLN A 380 -18.48 5.49 -21.70
N LEU A 381 -17.57 6.44 -21.57
CA LEU A 381 -17.77 7.85 -21.91
C LEU A 381 -17.85 8.08 -23.41
N ASP A 382 -17.18 7.26 -24.23
CA ASP A 382 -17.23 7.32 -25.69
C ASP A 382 -16.96 8.73 -26.26
N ILE A 383 -15.79 9.29 -25.93
CA ILE A 383 -15.35 10.59 -26.46
C ILE A 383 -15.05 10.47 -27.96
N ARG A 384 -15.58 11.41 -28.75
CA ARG A 384 -15.32 11.54 -30.18
C ARG A 384 -14.56 12.83 -30.47
N PRO A 385 -13.84 12.91 -31.61
CA PRO A 385 -13.19 14.15 -32.03
C PRO A 385 -14.16 15.34 -32.04
N GLY A 386 -13.71 16.50 -31.57
CA GLY A 386 -14.49 17.73 -31.48
C GLY A 386 -15.39 17.85 -30.25
N HIS A 387 -15.50 16.81 -29.41
CA HIS A 387 -16.33 16.89 -28.21
C HIS A 387 -15.79 17.87 -27.17
N ARG A 388 -16.73 18.54 -26.49
CA ARG A 388 -16.51 19.33 -25.29
C ARG A 388 -16.74 18.43 -24.08
N VAL A 389 -15.70 18.22 -23.29
CA VAL A 389 -15.68 17.29 -22.16
C VAL A 389 -15.51 18.03 -20.85
N LEU A 390 -16.38 17.74 -19.88
CA LEU A 390 -16.22 18.17 -18.50
C LEU A 390 -15.80 16.99 -17.62
N GLU A 391 -14.72 17.16 -16.86
CA GLU A 391 -14.31 16.27 -15.80
C GLU A 391 -14.50 16.91 -14.43
N ILE A 392 -15.03 16.12 -13.49
CA ILE A 392 -15.11 16.46 -12.07
C ILE A 392 -14.23 15.49 -11.29
N GLY A 393 -13.18 16.03 -10.66
CA GLY A 393 -12.12 15.29 -9.98
C GLY A 393 -10.80 15.29 -10.77
N ALA A 394 -10.22 16.48 -10.99
CA ALA A 394 -9.01 16.61 -11.80
C ALA A 394 -7.85 15.73 -11.29
N GLY A 395 -7.72 15.57 -9.97
CA GLY A 395 -6.69 14.75 -9.36
C GLY A 395 -5.31 15.10 -9.90
N THR A 396 -4.61 14.12 -10.48
CA THR A 396 -3.27 14.34 -11.05
C THR A 396 -3.26 15.03 -12.41
N GLY A 397 -4.41 15.17 -13.08
CA GLY A 397 -4.52 15.67 -14.46
C GLY A 397 -4.30 14.60 -15.54
N PHE A 398 -3.97 13.35 -15.18
CA PHE A 398 -3.71 12.27 -16.13
C PHE A 398 -4.94 11.92 -16.99
N ASN A 399 -6.12 11.84 -16.37
CA ASN A 399 -7.34 11.50 -17.12
C ASN A 399 -7.74 12.63 -18.09
N ALA A 400 -7.60 13.90 -17.68
CA ALA A 400 -7.81 15.05 -18.55
C ALA A 400 -6.90 15.02 -19.80
N ALA A 401 -5.64 14.61 -19.66
CA ALA A 401 -4.74 14.43 -20.80
C ALA A 401 -5.21 13.32 -21.77
N LEU A 402 -5.64 12.16 -21.25
CA LEU A 402 -6.22 11.09 -22.07
C LEU A 402 -7.46 11.56 -22.82
N MET A 403 -8.33 12.33 -22.15
CA MET A 403 -9.53 12.90 -22.78
C MET A 403 -9.21 13.93 -23.84
N ALA A 404 -8.15 14.74 -23.65
CA ALA A 404 -7.70 15.72 -24.64
C ALA A 404 -7.21 15.04 -25.93
N GLU A 405 -6.45 13.94 -25.80
CA GLU A 405 -6.07 13.11 -26.95
C GLU A 405 -7.28 12.52 -27.67
N LEU A 406 -8.29 12.03 -26.93
CA LEU A 406 -9.50 11.45 -27.52
C LEU A 406 -10.38 12.49 -28.21
N ALA A 407 -10.52 13.69 -27.63
CA ALA A 407 -11.31 14.78 -28.20
C ALA A 407 -10.60 15.46 -29.38
N GLY A 408 -9.28 15.31 -29.49
CA GLY A 408 -8.49 15.84 -30.59
C GLY A 408 -8.39 17.37 -30.60
N PRO A 409 -7.79 17.95 -31.64
CA PRO A 409 -7.44 19.38 -31.68
C PRO A 409 -8.65 20.33 -31.71
N ASP A 410 -9.78 19.87 -32.24
CA ASP A 410 -11.03 20.65 -32.29
C ASP A 410 -11.90 20.45 -31.04
N GLY A 411 -11.50 19.55 -30.14
CA GLY A 411 -12.18 19.29 -28.88
C GLY A 411 -11.73 20.24 -27.76
N ARG A 412 -12.47 20.23 -26.65
CA ARG A 412 -12.11 21.01 -25.45
C ARG A 412 -12.32 20.17 -24.20
N VAL A 413 -11.34 20.17 -23.30
CA VAL A 413 -11.44 19.49 -22.00
C VAL A 413 -11.35 20.53 -20.89
N VAL A 414 -12.34 20.52 -20.02
CA VAL A 414 -12.36 21.26 -18.75
C VAL A 414 -12.32 20.25 -17.62
N THR A 415 -11.44 20.43 -16.65
CA THR A 415 -11.34 19.56 -15.47
C THR A 415 -11.38 20.40 -14.19
N ILE A 416 -12.11 19.92 -13.18
CA ILE A 416 -12.37 20.67 -11.94
C ILE A 416 -11.91 19.84 -10.74
N ASP A 417 -11.23 20.48 -9.79
CA ASP A 417 -11.03 19.93 -8.45
C ASP A 417 -11.26 21.00 -7.38
N ILE A 418 -11.62 20.58 -6.17
CA ILE A 418 -11.98 21.47 -5.07
C ILE A 418 -10.76 22.00 -4.33
N ASP A 419 -9.66 21.24 -4.34
CA ASP A 419 -8.44 21.60 -3.61
C ASP A 419 -7.44 22.31 -4.52
N ASP A 420 -7.00 23.52 -4.13
CA ASP A 420 -6.05 24.30 -4.93
C ASP A 420 -4.71 23.58 -5.13
N ASP A 421 -4.16 22.88 -4.13
CA ASP A 421 -2.90 22.16 -4.27
C ASP A 421 -2.97 21.04 -5.33
N ILE A 422 -4.10 20.32 -5.39
CA ILE A 422 -4.40 19.32 -6.44
C ILE A 422 -4.51 20.00 -7.81
N VAL A 423 -5.24 21.12 -7.90
CA VAL A 423 -5.36 21.91 -9.14
C VAL A 423 -3.99 22.36 -9.65
N GLN A 424 -3.12 22.84 -8.76
CA GLN A 424 -1.77 23.24 -9.15
C GLN A 424 -0.92 22.04 -9.61
N GLU A 425 -1.10 20.87 -9.01
CA GLU A 425 -0.44 19.63 -9.43
C GLU A 425 -0.91 19.17 -10.82
N ALA A 426 -2.22 19.13 -11.05
CA ALA A 426 -2.80 18.80 -12.35
C ALA A 426 -2.27 19.73 -13.44
N ARG A 427 -2.25 21.05 -13.18
CA ARG A 427 -1.67 22.04 -14.11
C ARG A 427 -0.20 21.79 -14.40
N ARG A 428 0.61 21.41 -13.40
CA ARG A 428 2.03 21.07 -13.60
C ARG A 428 2.19 19.82 -14.45
N GLY A 429 1.46 18.76 -14.15
CA GLY A 429 1.50 17.49 -14.91
C GLY A 429 1.08 17.69 -16.36
N LEU A 430 -0.03 18.40 -16.59
CA LEU A 430 -0.53 18.73 -17.93
C LEU A 430 0.49 19.54 -18.73
N ARG A 431 1.07 20.60 -18.16
CA ARG A 431 2.14 21.36 -18.84
C ARG A 431 3.36 20.51 -19.16
N ALA A 432 3.83 19.71 -18.19
CA ALA A 432 4.99 18.84 -18.38
C ALA A 432 4.77 17.81 -19.50
N ALA A 433 3.53 17.33 -19.66
CA ALA A 433 3.15 16.39 -20.70
C ALA A 433 2.71 17.05 -22.02
N GLY A 434 2.68 18.38 -22.11
CA GLY A 434 2.32 19.12 -23.34
C GLY A 434 0.84 19.36 -23.57
N TYR A 435 0.00 19.24 -22.54
CA TYR A 435 -1.47 19.38 -22.60
C TYR A 435 -1.96 20.72 -22.01
N GLU A 436 -1.32 21.84 -22.37
CA GLU A 436 -1.67 23.17 -21.84
C GLU A 436 -3.05 23.67 -22.28
N GLN A 437 -3.64 23.08 -23.32
CA GLN A 437 -4.98 23.37 -23.80
C GLN A 437 -6.10 22.89 -22.87
N VAL A 438 -5.79 22.01 -21.91
CA VAL A 438 -6.76 21.57 -20.91
C VAL A 438 -6.98 22.68 -19.89
N GLU A 439 -8.24 23.08 -19.72
CA GLU A 439 -8.62 24.09 -18.74
C GLU A 439 -8.82 23.46 -17.36
N VAL A 440 -8.02 23.86 -16.38
CA VAL A 440 -8.10 23.34 -15.00
C VAL A 440 -8.71 24.40 -14.09
N ILE A 441 -9.84 24.07 -13.47
CA ILE A 441 -10.62 24.96 -12.59
C ILE A 441 -10.47 24.52 -11.13
N CYS A 442 -10.26 25.49 -10.23
CA CYS A 442 -10.41 25.27 -8.79
C CYS A 442 -11.83 25.67 -8.39
N GLY A 443 -12.62 24.72 -7.91
CA GLY A 443 -14.01 24.97 -7.52
C GLY A 443 -14.75 23.71 -7.11
N ASP A 444 -15.95 23.89 -6.58
CA ASP A 444 -16.82 22.76 -6.25
C ASP A 444 -17.33 22.11 -7.55
N GLY A 445 -17.00 20.84 -7.73
CA GLY A 445 -17.45 20.06 -8.88
C GLY A 445 -18.98 19.94 -8.98
N ALA A 446 -19.70 20.11 -7.86
CA ALA A 446 -21.15 20.05 -7.83
C ALA A 446 -21.79 21.15 -8.71
N ASP A 447 -21.13 22.29 -8.84
CA ASP A 447 -21.55 23.43 -9.65
C ASP A 447 -21.18 23.28 -11.15
N GLY A 448 -20.29 22.33 -11.47
CA GLY A 448 -19.71 22.19 -12.80
C GLY A 448 -18.97 23.46 -13.26
N HIS A 449 -18.91 23.69 -14.57
CA HIS A 449 -18.35 24.91 -15.14
C HIS A 449 -19.19 25.41 -16.32
N PRO A 450 -20.21 26.25 -16.08
CA PRO A 450 -21.17 26.67 -17.11
C PRO A 450 -20.54 27.40 -18.31
N ALA A 451 -19.47 28.17 -18.10
CA ALA A 451 -18.80 28.94 -19.15
C ALA A 451 -18.15 28.07 -20.24
N GLY A 452 -17.82 26.82 -19.91
CA GLY A 452 -17.27 25.83 -20.83
C GLY A 452 -18.31 24.95 -21.52
N GLY A 453 -19.61 25.06 -21.16
CA GLY A 453 -20.69 24.22 -21.67
C GLY A 453 -21.43 24.79 -22.89
N PRO A 454 -22.50 24.10 -23.35
CA PRO A 454 -22.88 22.75 -22.95
C PRO A 454 -21.81 21.72 -23.36
N TYR A 455 -21.72 20.62 -22.62
CA TYR A 455 -20.74 19.55 -22.79
C TYR A 455 -21.37 18.34 -23.46
N ASP A 456 -20.69 17.80 -24.48
CA ASP A 456 -21.09 16.55 -25.13
C ASP A 456 -20.86 15.35 -24.21
N ARG A 457 -19.86 15.46 -23.33
CA ARG A 457 -19.42 14.42 -22.41
C ARG A 457 -19.16 15.01 -21.03
N LEU A 458 -19.68 14.35 -20.00
CA LEU A 458 -19.41 14.68 -18.60
C LEU A 458 -18.93 13.43 -17.90
N ILE A 459 -17.82 13.53 -17.16
CA ILE A 459 -17.31 12.42 -16.36
C ILE A 459 -17.00 12.88 -14.94
N VAL A 460 -17.36 12.05 -13.97
CA VAL A 460 -17.00 12.22 -12.57
C VAL A 460 -15.99 11.14 -12.20
N THR A 461 -14.88 11.52 -11.59
CA THR A 461 -13.79 10.63 -11.15
C THR A 461 -13.66 10.62 -9.62
N ALA A 462 -14.79 10.86 -8.94
CA ALA A 462 -15.00 10.75 -7.50
C ALA A 462 -16.36 10.06 -7.24
N GLY A 463 -16.58 9.56 -6.02
CA GLY A 463 -17.84 8.94 -5.62
C GLY A 463 -18.93 9.99 -5.41
N ALA A 464 -19.85 10.09 -6.37
CA ALA A 464 -20.96 11.05 -6.32
C ALA A 464 -22.16 10.48 -5.57
N TRP A 465 -22.68 11.21 -4.60
CA TRP A 465 -23.90 10.82 -3.89
C TRP A 465 -25.18 11.13 -4.69
N ASP A 466 -25.11 12.12 -5.59
CA ASP A 466 -26.23 12.68 -6.33
C ASP A 466 -25.81 13.10 -7.75
N LEU A 467 -26.78 13.28 -8.65
CA LEU A 467 -26.60 13.88 -9.97
C LEU A 467 -27.12 15.32 -9.93
N THR A 468 -26.22 16.30 -9.82
CA THR A 468 -26.61 17.68 -9.51
C THR A 468 -27.39 18.34 -10.65
N ALA A 469 -28.29 19.26 -10.31
CA ALA A 469 -29.01 20.08 -11.30
C ALA A 469 -28.07 20.90 -12.19
N ALA A 470 -26.84 21.18 -11.73
CA ALA A 470 -25.84 21.86 -12.55
C ALA A 470 -25.34 20.95 -13.68
N TRP A 471 -25.08 19.67 -13.40
CA TRP A 471 -24.62 18.71 -14.41
C TRP A 471 -25.70 18.47 -15.47
N TRP A 472 -26.96 18.34 -15.06
CA TRP A 472 -28.11 18.23 -15.98
C TRP A 472 -28.21 19.41 -16.96
N ARG A 473 -28.07 20.65 -16.45
CA ARG A 473 -28.14 21.87 -17.28
C ARG A 473 -26.95 22.04 -18.20
N GLN A 474 -25.80 21.50 -17.83
CA GLN A 474 -24.55 21.65 -18.56
C GLN A 474 -24.29 20.51 -19.55
N LEU A 475 -24.97 19.37 -19.42
CA LEU A 475 -24.90 18.29 -20.41
C LEU A 475 -25.72 18.67 -21.65
N ALA A 476 -25.15 18.52 -22.84
CA ALA A 476 -25.84 18.76 -24.10
C ALA A 476 -27.00 17.78 -24.32
N GLU A 477 -27.93 18.14 -25.21
CA GLU A 477 -28.92 17.20 -25.73
C GLU A 477 -28.21 16.04 -26.47
N GLY A 478 -28.60 14.80 -26.18
CA GLY A 478 -27.86 13.62 -26.66
C GLY A 478 -26.48 13.44 -26.04
N GLY A 479 -26.12 14.25 -25.04
CA GLY A 479 -24.87 14.13 -24.30
C GLY A 479 -24.84 12.87 -23.43
N ARG A 480 -23.61 12.45 -23.08
CA ARG A 480 -23.37 11.28 -22.21
C ARG A 480 -22.68 11.68 -20.91
N MET A 481 -23.15 11.13 -19.80
CA MET A 481 -22.55 11.27 -18.48
C MET A 481 -22.01 9.94 -17.98
N VAL A 482 -20.77 9.90 -17.48
CA VAL A 482 -20.21 8.74 -16.76
C VAL A 482 -19.93 9.13 -15.33
N VAL A 483 -20.56 8.43 -14.38
CA VAL A 483 -20.55 8.82 -12.97
C VAL A 483 -20.50 7.60 -12.05
N PRO A 484 -19.50 7.53 -11.14
CA PRO A 484 -19.51 6.62 -9.99
C PRO A 484 -20.56 7.08 -8.97
N VAL A 485 -21.80 6.63 -9.11
CA VAL A 485 -22.90 7.05 -8.23
C VAL A 485 -23.09 6.08 -7.06
N LEU A 486 -23.35 6.61 -5.88
CA LEU A 486 -23.80 5.84 -4.72
C LEU A 486 -25.26 5.44 -4.90
N LEU A 487 -25.50 4.13 -5.09
CA LEU A 487 -26.84 3.54 -5.22
C LEU A 487 -27.43 3.11 -3.88
N HIS A 488 -26.65 3.19 -2.80
CA HIS A 488 -27.09 3.00 -1.42
C HIS A 488 -26.14 3.76 -0.49
N ASP A 489 -26.66 4.30 0.62
CA ASP A 489 -25.90 5.12 1.57
C ASP A 489 -24.79 4.35 2.32
N SER A 490 -24.82 3.02 2.27
CA SER A 490 -23.74 2.13 2.74
C SER A 490 -22.43 2.24 1.93
N GLY A 491 -22.39 3.12 0.94
CA GLY A 491 -21.25 3.29 0.03
C GLY A 491 -21.25 2.30 -1.15
N LEU A 492 -22.39 1.70 -1.47
CA LEU A 492 -22.53 0.87 -2.66
C LEU A 492 -22.48 1.75 -3.91
N THR A 493 -21.43 1.61 -4.73
CA THR A 493 -21.25 2.44 -5.93
C THR A 493 -21.25 1.62 -7.22
N ARG A 494 -21.67 2.26 -8.32
CA ARG A 494 -21.46 1.77 -9.68
C ARG A 494 -21.05 2.94 -10.59
N SER A 495 -20.13 2.69 -11.51
CA SER A 495 -19.86 3.62 -12.61
C SER A 495 -20.92 3.41 -13.67
N LEU A 496 -21.84 4.37 -13.78
CA LEU A 496 -22.95 4.35 -14.71
C LEU A 496 -22.65 5.26 -15.90
N ALA A 497 -22.87 4.74 -17.11
CA ALA A 497 -22.90 5.56 -18.32
C ALA A 497 -24.36 5.89 -18.65
N PHE A 498 -24.73 7.15 -18.57
CA PHE A 498 -26.06 7.67 -18.87
C PHE A 498 -26.08 8.39 -20.21
N ASP A 499 -27.00 7.99 -21.10
CA ASP A 499 -27.35 8.77 -22.27
C ASP A 499 -28.56 9.65 -21.96
N ARG A 500 -28.44 10.95 -22.27
CA ARG A 500 -29.57 11.87 -22.21
C ARG A 500 -30.45 11.68 -23.43
N ASP A 501 -31.41 10.77 -23.30
CA ASP A 501 -32.34 10.43 -24.38
C ASP A 501 -33.51 11.43 -24.51
N GLN A 502 -33.81 12.15 -23.43
CA GLN A 502 -34.82 13.23 -23.40
C GLN A 502 -34.35 14.39 -22.50
N PRO A 503 -34.97 15.58 -22.58
CA PRO A 503 -34.58 16.72 -21.75
C PRO A 503 -34.53 16.41 -20.24
N ASP A 504 -35.51 15.67 -19.74
CA ASP A 504 -35.69 15.38 -18.31
C ASP A 504 -35.51 13.88 -17.98
N ARG A 505 -34.77 13.15 -18.81
CA ARG A 505 -34.51 11.73 -18.61
C ARG A 505 -33.12 11.34 -19.13
N MET A 506 -32.45 10.54 -18.32
CA MET A 506 -31.21 9.86 -18.67
C MET A 506 -31.38 8.36 -18.45
N VAL A 507 -30.84 7.55 -19.36
CA VAL A 507 -30.92 6.08 -19.31
C VAL A 507 -29.53 5.47 -19.26
N SER A 508 -29.32 4.51 -18.35
CA SER A 508 -28.04 3.85 -18.23
C SER A 508 -27.82 2.88 -19.40
N THR A 509 -26.67 2.93 -20.05
CA THR A 509 -26.26 1.98 -21.09
C THR A 509 -25.25 0.97 -20.60
N SER A 510 -24.59 1.24 -19.47
CA SER A 510 -23.70 0.30 -18.81
C SER A 510 -23.53 0.63 -17.32
N ALA A 511 -23.21 -0.40 -16.54
CA ALA A 511 -22.91 -0.31 -15.12
C ALA A 511 -21.67 -1.15 -14.80
N LEU A 512 -20.66 -0.55 -14.17
CA LEU A 512 -19.45 -1.24 -13.72
C LEU A 512 -19.32 -1.19 -12.20
N VAL A 513 -18.85 -2.28 -11.60
CA VAL A 513 -18.45 -2.29 -10.19
C VAL A 513 -17.20 -1.42 -10.05
N CYS A 514 -17.24 -0.44 -9.15
CA CYS A 514 -16.12 0.46 -8.90
C CYS A 514 -16.07 0.88 -7.43
N GLY A 515 -15.01 1.61 -7.07
CA GLY A 515 -14.90 2.34 -5.82
C GLY A 515 -14.06 3.59 -6.05
N PHE A 516 -14.50 4.70 -5.46
CA PHE A 516 -13.85 6.00 -5.55
C PHE A 516 -13.82 6.67 -4.18
N VAL A 517 -12.87 7.59 -3.99
CA VAL A 517 -12.92 8.50 -2.83
C VAL A 517 -14.20 9.34 -2.92
N PRO A 518 -14.90 9.62 -1.81
CA PRO A 518 -16.14 10.41 -1.85
C PRO A 518 -15.90 11.80 -2.43
N MET A 519 -16.86 12.27 -3.22
CA MET A 519 -16.89 13.66 -3.65
C MET A 519 -17.05 14.57 -2.43
N ARG A 520 -16.19 15.59 -2.31
CA ARG A 520 -16.25 16.61 -1.27
C ARG A 520 -16.94 17.87 -1.78
N GLY A 521 -17.27 18.78 -0.87
CA GLY A 521 -17.94 20.04 -1.19
C GLY A 521 -19.40 20.06 -0.75
N SER A 522 -20.21 20.84 -1.44
CA SER A 522 -21.62 21.09 -1.13
C SER A 522 -22.52 19.86 -1.20
N THR A 523 -22.13 18.85 -1.98
CA THR A 523 -22.86 17.58 -2.12
C THR A 523 -22.24 16.43 -1.34
N PHE A 524 -21.27 16.71 -0.46
CA PHE A 524 -20.68 15.69 0.39
C PHE A 524 -21.75 15.04 1.27
N HIS A 525 -21.78 13.71 1.25
CA HIS A 525 -22.66 12.91 2.10
C HIS A 525 -21.83 11.94 2.93
N ALA A 526 -21.89 12.09 4.24
CA ALA A 526 -21.29 11.15 5.17
C ALA A 526 -22.24 9.95 5.34
N GLY A 527 -21.77 8.76 5.00
CA GLY A 527 -22.47 7.53 5.33
C GLY A 527 -22.49 7.29 6.85
N ARG A 528 -23.41 6.45 7.30
CA ARG A 528 -23.47 6.01 8.70
C ARG A 528 -22.58 4.79 8.89
N GLU A 529 -21.72 4.83 9.91
CA GLU A 529 -20.84 3.72 10.26
C GLU A 529 -21.12 3.25 11.70
N LEU A 530 -21.23 1.94 11.90
CA LEU A 530 -21.29 1.32 13.22
C LEU A 530 -20.11 0.38 13.43
N GLN A 531 -19.36 0.61 14.50
CA GLN A 531 -18.31 -0.31 14.94
C GLN A 531 -18.95 -1.54 15.58
N LEU A 532 -18.77 -2.72 14.97
CA LEU A 532 -19.29 -3.98 15.54
C LEU A 532 -18.28 -4.68 16.45
N ALA A 533 -16.99 -4.58 16.10
CA ALA A 533 -15.86 -5.08 16.88
C ALA A 533 -14.59 -4.35 16.44
N HIS A 534 -13.46 -4.54 17.13
CA HIS A 534 -12.17 -4.01 16.65
C HIS A 534 -11.91 -4.48 15.22
N ASP A 535 -11.65 -3.53 14.32
CA ASP A 535 -11.38 -3.79 12.88
C ASP A 535 -12.57 -4.39 12.11
N VAL A 536 -13.81 -4.24 12.63
CA VAL A 536 -15.06 -4.60 11.94
C VAL A 536 -16.06 -3.45 12.01
N VAL A 537 -16.38 -2.88 10.85
CA VAL A 537 -17.29 -1.74 10.69
C VAL A 537 -18.43 -2.14 9.76
N LEU A 538 -19.64 -1.73 10.12
CA LEU A 538 -20.84 -1.88 9.30
C LEU A 538 -21.24 -0.51 8.74
N HIS A 539 -21.23 -0.35 7.43
CA HIS A 539 -21.69 0.84 6.73
C HIS A 539 -23.19 0.68 6.42
N LEU A 540 -23.99 1.63 6.89
CA LEU A 540 -25.45 1.60 6.90
C LEU A 540 -26.04 2.73 6.06
N ASP A 541 -27.36 2.80 6.06
CA ASP A 541 -28.11 3.92 5.53
C ASP A 541 -27.90 5.24 6.31
N GLY A 542 -27.96 6.37 5.60
CA GLY A 542 -27.46 7.67 6.07
C GLY A 542 -28.38 8.43 7.01
N SER A 543 -29.56 7.90 7.36
CA SER A 543 -30.45 8.53 8.32
C SER A 543 -30.17 8.01 9.73
N PRO A 544 -29.87 8.87 10.73
CA PRO A 544 -29.79 8.45 12.12
C PRO A 544 -31.19 8.11 12.63
N SER A 545 -31.61 6.87 12.42
CA SER A 545 -32.73 6.24 13.10
C SER A 545 -32.22 5.48 14.33
N GLN A 546 -33.11 5.18 15.29
CA GLN A 546 -32.83 4.22 16.37
C GLN A 546 -32.58 2.79 15.83
N GLU A 547 -32.73 2.59 14.52
CA GLU A 547 -32.55 1.30 13.88
C GLU A 547 -31.08 0.89 13.94
N GLY A 548 -30.85 -0.33 14.38
CA GLY A 548 -29.53 -0.91 14.48
C GLY A 548 -28.71 -0.49 15.72
N GLU A 549 -29.29 0.22 16.69
CA GLU A 549 -28.61 0.55 17.97
C GLU A 549 -28.08 -0.71 18.70
N HIS A 550 -28.72 -1.87 18.49
CA HIS A 550 -28.32 -3.14 19.11
C HIS A 550 -27.35 -3.98 18.27
N LEU A 551 -27.10 -3.61 17.00
CA LEU A 551 -26.17 -4.32 16.10
C LEU A 551 -24.74 -4.46 16.63
N PRO A 552 -24.16 -3.51 17.41
CA PRO A 552 -22.83 -3.69 17.99
C PRO A 552 -22.71 -4.91 18.92
N GLN A 553 -23.83 -5.53 19.33
CA GLN A 553 -23.83 -6.77 20.11
C GLN A 553 -23.88 -8.03 19.23
N ALA A 554 -24.18 -7.92 17.93
CA ALA A 554 -24.43 -9.07 17.06
C ALA A 554 -23.27 -10.08 17.08
N LEU A 555 -22.03 -9.60 16.94
CA LEU A 555 -20.82 -10.44 16.90
C LEU A 555 -20.49 -11.15 18.22
N LYS A 556 -21.20 -10.84 19.33
CA LYS A 556 -21.08 -11.58 20.59
C LYS A 556 -21.83 -12.91 20.56
N HIS A 557 -22.74 -13.09 19.60
CA HIS A 557 -23.46 -14.33 19.39
C HIS A 557 -22.67 -15.26 18.45
N PRO A 558 -22.77 -16.59 18.63
CA PRO A 558 -22.15 -17.55 17.72
C PRO A 558 -22.59 -17.33 16.28
N ALA A 559 -21.67 -17.58 15.34
CA ALA A 559 -21.97 -17.53 13.92
C ALA A 559 -22.94 -18.66 13.53
N HIS A 560 -23.98 -18.32 12.80
CA HIS A 560 -24.85 -19.26 12.11
C HIS A 560 -24.50 -19.25 10.62
N GLN A 561 -24.29 -20.42 10.01
CA GLN A 561 -23.84 -20.53 8.62
C GLN A 561 -24.85 -21.34 7.81
N VAL A 562 -25.28 -20.76 6.68
CA VAL A 562 -26.12 -21.45 5.68
C VAL A 562 -25.36 -21.49 4.37
N TRP A 563 -25.10 -22.70 3.87
CA TRP A 563 -24.41 -22.92 2.60
C TRP A 563 -25.44 -23.35 1.57
N THR A 564 -25.60 -22.54 0.52
CA THR A 564 -26.77 -22.60 -0.38
C THR A 564 -26.66 -23.69 -1.45
N GLY A 565 -25.48 -24.28 -1.66
CA GLY A 565 -25.20 -25.12 -2.83
C GLY A 565 -25.07 -24.35 -4.15
N ILE A 566 -25.29 -23.03 -4.18
CA ILE A 566 -25.12 -22.19 -5.37
C ILE A 566 -23.64 -22.11 -5.73
N ARG A 567 -23.31 -22.51 -6.96
CA ARG A 567 -21.93 -22.52 -7.47
C ARG A 567 -21.63 -21.29 -8.29
N ILE A 568 -20.53 -20.62 -7.94
CA ILE A 568 -20.05 -19.40 -8.57
C ILE A 568 -18.62 -19.61 -9.06
N ARG A 569 -18.37 -19.30 -10.33
CA ARG A 569 -17.01 -19.25 -10.89
C ARG A 569 -16.44 -17.84 -10.84
N ASP A 570 -15.12 -17.72 -10.79
CA ASP A 570 -14.45 -16.41 -10.78
C ASP A 570 -14.80 -15.55 -12.00
N ASP A 571 -14.96 -16.16 -13.18
CA ASP A 571 -15.23 -15.49 -14.45
C ASP A 571 -16.71 -15.20 -14.73
N GLN A 572 -17.63 -15.63 -13.87
CA GLN A 572 -19.06 -15.37 -14.06
C GLN A 572 -19.44 -13.89 -13.79
N PRO A 573 -20.31 -13.27 -14.59
CA PRO A 573 -20.71 -11.86 -14.43
C PRO A 573 -21.76 -11.66 -13.34
N VAL A 574 -21.43 -12.04 -12.10
CA VAL A 574 -22.34 -11.97 -10.94
C VAL A 574 -22.08 -10.76 -10.05
N GLY A 575 -21.39 -9.74 -10.56
CA GLY A 575 -20.92 -8.59 -9.79
C GLY A 575 -22.01 -7.62 -9.31
N HIS A 576 -23.29 -7.88 -9.59
CA HIS A 576 -24.41 -7.01 -9.23
C HIS A 576 -25.39 -7.64 -8.23
N LEU A 577 -25.07 -8.79 -7.64
CA LEU A 577 -25.91 -9.43 -6.62
C LEU A 577 -26.16 -8.52 -5.41
N ASP A 578 -25.16 -7.78 -4.94
CA ASP A 578 -25.28 -6.74 -3.92
C ASP A 578 -26.30 -5.65 -4.28
N LEU A 579 -26.30 -5.18 -5.52
CA LEU A 579 -27.30 -4.21 -5.96
C LEU A 579 -28.69 -4.83 -6.08
N TRP A 580 -28.79 -6.07 -6.57
CA TRP A 580 -30.05 -6.81 -6.61
C TRP A 580 -30.65 -6.95 -5.20
N LEU A 581 -29.82 -7.28 -4.20
CA LEU A 581 -30.23 -7.37 -2.78
C LEU A 581 -30.76 -6.03 -2.24
N VAL A 582 -30.26 -4.89 -2.70
CA VAL A 582 -30.84 -3.57 -2.35
C VAL A 582 -32.25 -3.44 -2.93
N THR A 583 -32.48 -3.92 -4.15
CA THR A 583 -33.79 -3.79 -4.82
C THR A 583 -34.89 -4.69 -4.26
N THR A 584 -34.56 -5.68 -3.41
CA THR A 584 -35.57 -6.54 -2.77
C THR A 584 -36.35 -5.81 -1.67
N GLY A 585 -35.90 -4.63 -1.24
CA GLY A 585 -36.46 -3.89 -0.11
C GLY A 585 -35.99 -4.38 1.26
N SER A 586 -35.04 -5.32 1.30
CA SER A 586 -34.37 -5.72 2.55
C SER A 586 -33.48 -4.60 3.08
N ARG A 587 -33.33 -4.53 4.40
CA ARG A 587 -32.37 -3.63 5.05
C ARG A 587 -30.95 -4.07 4.69
N PHE A 588 -30.22 -3.20 4.00
CA PHE A 588 -28.94 -3.51 3.37
C PHE A 588 -27.79 -2.69 3.97
N ALA A 589 -26.67 -3.35 4.19
CA ALA A 589 -25.45 -2.78 4.73
C ALA A 589 -24.22 -3.35 4.02
N ARG A 590 -23.07 -2.76 4.28
CA ARG A 590 -21.77 -3.28 3.86
C ARG A 590 -20.88 -3.52 5.07
N LEU A 591 -20.42 -4.74 5.24
CA LEU A 591 -19.50 -5.13 6.30
C LEU A 591 -18.06 -4.99 5.81
N ALA A 592 -17.36 -4.03 6.37
CA ALA A 592 -15.92 -3.89 6.25
C ALA A 592 -15.23 -4.61 7.40
N ALA A 593 -14.32 -5.53 7.06
CA ALA A 593 -13.45 -6.19 8.02
C ALA A 593 -12.00 -5.94 7.61
N GLY A 594 -11.19 -5.42 8.53
CA GLY A 594 -9.76 -5.29 8.31
C GLY A 594 -9.00 -6.59 8.61
N PRO A 595 -7.66 -6.57 8.44
CA PRO A 595 -6.83 -7.77 8.49
C PRO A 595 -6.95 -8.55 9.81
N GLN A 596 -7.01 -7.87 10.96
CA GLN A 596 -7.02 -8.57 12.25
C GLN A 596 -8.31 -9.35 12.48
N ALA A 597 -9.45 -8.78 12.05
CA ALA A 597 -10.74 -9.42 12.16
C ALA A 597 -10.84 -10.66 11.24
N ARG A 598 -10.28 -10.57 10.04
CA ARG A 598 -10.23 -11.69 9.09
C ARG A 598 -9.30 -12.80 9.55
N ASP A 599 -8.10 -12.45 10.03
CA ASP A 599 -7.10 -13.42 10.50
C ASP A 599 -7.57 -14.21 11.73
N ARG A 600 -8.35 -13.57 12.59
CA ARG A 600 -9.00 -14.22 13.75
C ARG A 600 -10.26 -15.00 13.38
N GLY A 601 -10.67 -14.97 12.11
CA GLY A 601 -11.91 -15.59 11.64
C GLY A 601 -13.16 -15.00 12.28
N LEU A 602 -13.11 -13.75 12.77
CA LEU A 602 -14.24 -13.10 13.44
C LEU A 602 -15.40 -12.90 12.46
N VAL A 603 -15.06 -12.45 11.24
CA VAL A 603 -15.98 -12.37 10.10
C VAL A 603 -15.21 -12.65 8.81
N THR A 604 -15.88 -13.27 7.83
CA THR A 604 -15.27 -13.60 6.53
C THR A 604 -16.17 -13.17 5.35
N PRO A 605 -16.46 -11.86 5.21
CA PRO A 605 -17.32 -11.38 4.14
C PRO A 605 -16.70 -11.60 2.76
N ALA A 606 -17.53 -11.96 1.77
CA ALA A 606 -17.14 -12.15 0.40
C ALA A 606 -16.68 -10.80 -0.24
N PRO A 607 -15.39 -10.65 -0.60
CA PRO A 607 -14.88 -9.39 -1.15
C PRO A 607 -15.53 -9.02 -2.49
N ARG A 608 -15.99 -10.02 -3.24
CA ARG A 608 -16.62 -9.89 -4.57
C ARG A 608 -17.83 -8.95 -4.56
N TRP A 609 -18.56 -8.90 -3.46
CA TRP A 609 -19.74 -8.04 -3.27
C TRP A 609 -19.51 -7.01 -2.16
N SER A 610 -18.25 -6.65 -1.94
CA SER A 610 -17.83 -5.62 -0.98
C SER A 610 -18.45 -5.78 0.43
N GLY A 611 -18.61 -7.02 0.88
CA GLY A 611 -19.23 -7.31 2.18
C GLY A 611 -20.72 -7.03 2.25
N ALA A 612 -21.47 -7.20 1.16
CA ALA A 612 -22.93 -7.17 1.15
C ALA A 612 -23.53 -7.93 2.35
N THR A 613 -24.34 -7.22 3.13
CA THR A 613 -24.86 -7.68 4.43
C THR A 613 -26.31 -7.26 4.54
N LEU A 614 -27.20 -8.20 4.86
CA LEU A 614 -28.55 -7.88 5.31
C LEU A 614 -28.56 -7.79 6.83
N TYR A 615 -29.47 -6.98 7.38
CA TYR A 615 -29.58 -6.83 8.84
C TYR A 615 -31.02 -6.64 9.30
N ASP A 616 -31.27 -7.00 10.55
CA ASP A 616 -32.46 -6.58 11.31
C ASP A 616 -32.02 -5.67 12.47
N ASP A 617 -32.86 -5.44 13.48
CA ASP A 617 -32.51 -4.53 14.58
C ASP A 617 -31.33 -5.04 15.45
N THR A 618 -31.03 -6.33 15.43
CA THR A 618 -30.12 -7.02 16.37
C THR A 618 -29.12 -7.97 15.71
N SER A 619 -29.38 -8.38 14.47
CA SER A 619 -28.63 -9.41 13.76
C SER A 619 -28.15 -8.92 12.40
N ILE A 620 -27.03 -9.46 11.96
CA ILE A 620 -26.46 -9.25 10.61
C ILE A 620 -26.29 -10.59 9.90
N ALA A 621 -26.40 -10.60 8.58
CA ALA A 621 -26.15 -11.75 7.72
C ALA A 621 -25.39 -11.29 6.47
N TYR A 622 -24.12 -11.70 6.35
CA TYR A 622 -23.25 -11.29 5.25
C TYR A 622 -22.96 -12.44 4.30
N LEU A 623 -22.76 -12.11 3.02
CA LEU A 623 -22.41 -13.08 2.00
C LEU A 623 -21.00 -13.64 2.26
N ALA A 624 -20.83 -14.95 2.12
CA ALA A 624 -19.57 -15.65 2.26
C ALA A 624 -19.32 -16.59 1.07
N LEU A 625 -18.05 -16.92 0.84
CA LEU A 625 -17.64 -17.87 -0.19
C LEU A 625 -16.77 -18.95 0.45
N ARG A 626 -17.01 -20.22 0.08
CA ARG A 626 -16.07 -21.33 0.37
C ARG A 626 -15.64 -22.01 -0.92
N PRO A 627 -14.36 -22.41 -1.06
CA PRO A 627 -13.90 -23.13 -2.24
C PRO A 627 -14.51 -24.55 -2.29
N LEU A 628 -14.88 -25.01 -3.50
CA LEU A 628 -15.38 -26.37 -3.75
C LEU A 628 -14.30 -27.32 -4.33
N ASP A 629 -13.39 -26.79 -5.14
CA ASP A 629 -12.37 -27.56 -5.85
C ASP A 629 -10.96 -27.35 -5.25
N LYS A 630 -10.04 -28.29 -5.51
CA LYS A 630 -8.61 -28.06 -5.27
C LYS A 630 -8.12 -26.90 -6.15
N HIS A 631 -7.29 -26.03 -5.61
CA HIS A 631 -6.86 -24.77 -6.24
C HIS A 631 -6.37 -24.95 -7.69
N VAL A 632 -7.15 -24.49 -8.68
CA VAL A 632 -6.73 -24.30 -10.08
C VAL A 632 -6.86 -22.81 -10.41
N PRO A 633 -5.75 -22.09 -10.67
CA PRO A 633 -5.78 -20.65 -10.95
C PRO A 633 -6.72 -20.30 -12.12
N GLY A 634 -7.59 -19.30 -11.92
CA GLY A 634 -8.50 -18.77 -12.95
C GLY A 634 -9.72 -19.63 -13.29
N ARG A 635 -9.92 -20.78 -12.60
CA ARG A 635 -11.10 -21.65 -12.77
C ARG A 635 -11.65 -22.13 -11.43
N GLN A 636 -11.47 -21.38 -10.35
CA GLN A 636 -12.01 -21.78 -9.06
C GLN A 636 -13.53 -21.70 -9.07
N THR A 637 -14.14 -22.77 -8.55
CA THR A 637 -15.55 -22.80 -8.20
C THR A 637 -15.68 -22.60 -6.70
N HIS A 638 -16.51 -21.64 -6.33
CA HIS A 638 -16.87 -21.35 -4.95
C HIS A 638 -18.35 -21.68 -4.74
N GLU A 639 -18.69 -22.08 -3.52
CA GLU A 639 -20.07 -22.11 -3.05
C GLU A 639 -20.39 -20.80 -2.34
N LEU A 640 -21.51 -20.20 -2.73
CA LEU A 640 -22.08 -19.04 -2.07
C LEU A 640 -22.81 -19.45 -0.79
N GLY A 641 -22.52 -18.77 0.30
CA GLY A 641 -23.18 -18.97 1.58
C GLY A 641 -23.48 -17.65 2.28
N VAL A 642 -24.12 -17.80 3.42
CA VAL A 642 -24.47 -16.72 4.33
C VAL A 642 -23.90 -17.05 5.70
N ILE A 643 -23.25 -16.07 6.33
CA ILE A 643 -22.85 -16.16 7.73
C ILE A 643 -23.56 -15.04 8.49
N ALA A 644 -24.28 -15.41 9.55
CA ALA A 644 -25.06 -14.50 10.35
C ALA A 644 -24.66 -14.50 11.82
N HIS A 645 -24.83 -13.36 12.48
CA HIS A 645 -24.56 -13.14 13.89
C HIS A 645 -25.70 -12.33 14.51
N GLY A 646 -25.94 -12.53 15.81
CA GLY A 646 -27.05 -11.91 16.55
C GLY A 646 -28.04 -12.95 17.10
N PRO A 647 -29.04 -12.51 17.88
CA PRO A 647 -30.03 -13.40 18.49
C PRO A 647 -30.94 -14.08 17.46
N GLU A 648 -31.21 -13.43 16.34
CA GLU A 648 -32.08 -13.93 15.26
C GLU A 648 -31.26 -14.46 14.06
N SER A 649 -29.97 -14.77 14.27
CA SER A 649 -29.02 -15.10 13.21
C SER A 649 -29.46 -16.30 12.34
N ALA A 650 -30.07 -17.32 12.93
CA ALA A 650 -30.59 -18.46 12.17
C ALA A 650 -31.69 -18.05 11.19
N LYS A 651 -32.67 -17.28 11.67
CA LYS A 651 -33.79 -16.81 10.85
C LYS A 651 -33.30 -15.90 9.72
N LEU A 652 -32.43 -14.93 10.04
CA LEU A 652 -31.92 -13.99 9.04
C LEU A 652 -31.03 -14.68 8.00
N ALA A 653 -30.25 -15.70 8.39
CA ALA A 653 -29.44 -16.48 7.47
C ALA A 653 -30.30 -17.26 6.46
N GLU A 654 -31.37 -17.92 6.93
CA GLU A 654 -32.30 -18.66 6.05
C GLU A 654 -33.03 -17.71 5.10
N GLN A 655 -33.54 -16.57 5.58
CA GLN A 655 -34.18 -15.55 4.74
C GLN A 655 -33.22 -15.01 3.67
N THR A 656 -31.96 -14.78 4.04
CA THR A 656 -30.93 -14.35 3.07
C THR A 656 -30.66 -15.46 2.06
N ALA A 657 -30.56 -16.72 2.49
CA ALA A 657 -30.35 -17.86 1.60
C ALA A 657 -31.52 -18.07 0.62
N GLU A 658 -32.76 -17.86 1.06
CA GLU A 658 -33.95 -17.86 0.20
C GLU A 658 -33.80 -16.81 -0.91
N LEU A 659 -33.46 -15.56 -0.58
CA LEU A 659 -33.19 -14.51 -1.57
C LEU A 659 -32.07 -14.90 -2.55
N LEU A 660 -31.00 -15.53 -2.06
CA LEU A 660 -29.92 -16.00 -2.93
C LEU A 660 -30.40 -17.09 -3.90
N HIS A 661 -31.28 -17.99 -3.46
CA HIS A 661 -31.92 -18.96 -4.35
C HIS A 661 -32.86 -18.29 -5.37
N GLU A 662 -33.57 -17.24 -4.97
CA GLU A 662 -34.39 -16.47 -5.91
C GLU A 662 -33.52 -15.82 -6.99
N TRP A 663 -32.43 -15.17 -6.57
CA TRP A 663 -31.45 -14.59 -7.47
C TRP A 663 -30.83 -15.64 -8.40
N ASP A 664 -30.51 -16.85 -7.89
CA ASP A 664 -29.87 -17.89 -8.69
C ASP A 664 -30.75 -18.44 -9.82
N ARG A 665 -32.08 -18.34 -9.70
CA ARG A 665 -33.02 -18.77 -10.76
C ARG A 665 -32.89 -17.92 -12.02
N GLU A 666 -32.66 -16.62 -11.87
CA GLU A 666 -32.68 -15.65 -12.98
C GLU A 666 -31.29 -15.04 -13.27
N ARG A 667 -30.40 -15.03 -12.27
CA ARG A 667 -29.05 -14.43 -12.26
C ARG A 667 -29.00 -13.07 -12.96
N PRO A 668 -29.79 -12.08 -12.50
CA PRO A 668 -29.72 -10.72 -13.02
C PRO A 668 -28.27 -10.23 -12.94
N SER A 669 -27.78 -9.75 -14.08
CA SER A 669 -26.35 -9.43 -14.28
C SER A 669 -26.12 -8.05 -14.87
N ARG A 670 -27.19 -7.33 -15.24
CA ARG A 670 -27.10 -6.02 -15.88
C ARG A 670 -28.19 -5.10 -15.33
N PRO A 671 -27.87 -4.32 -14.28
CA PRO A 671 -28.84 -3.36 -13.79
C PRO A 671 -29.10 -2.28 -14.84
N PHE A 672 -30.35 -1.90 -14.96
CA PHE A 672 -30.84 -0.79 -15.75
C PHE A 672 -31.31 0.33 -14.82
N ILE A 673 -30.72 1.50 -14.96
CA ILE A 673 -30.99 2.67 -14.14
C ILE A 673 -31.53 3.79 -15.03
N THR A 674 -32.61 4.43 -14.60
CA THR A 674 -33.07 5.69 -15.19
C THR A 674 -32.89 6.81 -14.18
N ALA A 675 -32.44 7.96 -14.64
CA ALA A 675 -32.33 9.16 -13.83
C ALA A 675 -33.27 10.24 -14.36
N HIS A 676 -33.88 10.98 -13.43
CA HIS A 676 -34.77 12.10 -13.70
C HIS A 676 -34.40 13.28 -12.78
N PRO A 677 -34.71 14.53 -13.16
CA PRO A 677 -34.57 15.67 -12.25
C PRO A 677 -35.37 15.49 -10.94
N ALA A 678 -34.89 16.08 -9.83
CA ALA A 678 -35.52 15.95 -8.51
C ALA A 678 -37.02 16.32 -8.47
N GLY A 679 -37.47 17.24 -9.34
CA GLY A 679 -38.86 17.69 -9.41
C GLY A 679 -39.83 16.78 -10.19
N THR A 680 -39.35 15.68 -10.79
CA THR A 680 -40.18 14.77 -11.58
C THR A 680 -41.21 14.06 -10.70
N LEU A 681 -42.47 14.00 -11.14
CA LEU A 681 -43.57 13.38 -10.39
C LEU A 681 -43.46 11.85 -10.41
N ASP A 682 -43.99 11.19 -9.38
CA ASP A 682 -43.95 9.72 -9.23
C ASP A 682 -44.54 8.96 -10.43
N GLU A 683 -45.59 9.51 -11.05
CA GLU A 683 -46.28 8.93 -12.21
C GLU A 683 -45.42 8.95 -13.49
N GLN A 684 -44.39 9.78 -13.52
CA GLN A 684 -43.47 9.96 -14.64
C GLN A 684 -42.20 9.12 -14.50
N LEU A 685 -41.97 8.53 -13.31
CA LEU A 685 -40.81 7.70 -13.05
C LEU A 685 -41.01 6.29 -13.64
N SER A 686 -39.90 5.71 -14.11
CA SER A 686 -39.89 4.30 -14.49
C SER A 686 -40.18 3.40 -13.27
N PRO A 687 -40.80 2.22 -13.46
CA PRO A 687 -40.98 1.23 -12.39
C PRO A 687 -39.63 0.67 -11.91
N GLY A 688 -39.50 0.41 -10.61
CA GLY A 688 -38.30 -0.18 -10.00
C GLY A 688 -38.01 0.37 -8.61
N TYR A 689 -36.85 0.01 -8.06
CA TYR A 689 -36.39 0.51 -6.77
C TYR A 689 -36.00 1.99 -6.88
N ARG A 690 -36.54 2.83 -6.01
CA ARG A 690 -36.41 4.30 -6.08
C ARG A 690 -35.32 4.81 -5.16
N ILE A 691 -34.52 5.74 -5.65
CA ILE A 691 -33.53 6.49 -4.88
C ILE A 691 -33.79 7.97 -5.14
N ASP A 692 -34.30 8.65 -4.13
CA ASP A 692 -34.64 10.08 -4.20
C ASP A 692 -33.53 10.92 -3.56
N ARG A 693 -32.97 11.87 -4.32
CA ARG A 693 -31.90 12.78 -3.90
C ARG A 693 -32.25 14.24 -4.25
N PRO A 694 -31.58 15.24 -3.66
CA PRO A 694 -31.87 16.65 -3.89
C PRO A 694 -31.77 17.11 -5.37
N GLY A 695 -30.88 16.51 -6.16
CA GLY A 695 -30.61 16.83 -7.55
C GLY A 695 -31.30 15.90 -8.55
N ALA A 696 -31.47 14.63 -8.20
CA ALA A 696 -32.08 13.63 -9.08
C ALA A 696 -32.89 12.56 -8.36
N ARG A 697 -33.80 11.95 -9.11
CA ARG A 697 -34.53 10.73 -8.74
C ARG A 697 -34.07 9.59 -9.64
N LEU A 698 -33.60 8.49 -9.05
CA LEU A 698 -33.15 7.31 -9.79
C LEU A 698 -34.15 6.16 -9.61
N THR A 699 -34.34 5.38 -10.67
CA THR A 699 -35.02 4.09 -10.60
C THR A 699 -34.04 3.00 -11.01
N VAL A 700 -33.94 1.93 -10.23
CA VAL A 700 -33.08 0.77 -10.49
C VAL A 700 -33.94 -0.47 -10.76
N VAL A 701 -33.64 -1.17 -11.85
CA VAL A 701 -34.17 -2.50 -12.20
C VAL A 701 -32.99 -3.43 -12.40
N CYS A 702 -32.96 -4.59 -11.74
CA CYS A 702 -31.84 -5.53 -11.79
C CYS A 702 -32.10 -6.71 -12.71
#